data_AF-A0A2G8SQ43-F1
#
_entry.id   AF-A0A2G8SQ43-F1
#
_cell.length_a   1.000
_cell.length_b   1.000
_cell.length_c   1.000
_cell.angle_alpha   90.00
_cell.angle_beta   90.00
_cell.angle_gamma   90.00
#
_symmetry.space_group_name_H-M   'P 1'
#
loop_
_entity.id
_entity.type
_entity.pdbx_description
1 polymer ?
#
loop_
_entity_poly.entity_id
_entity_poly.type
_entity_poly.pdbx_seq_one_letter_code
_entity_poly.pdbx_strand_id
1 'polypeptide(L)'
;MGWTGKVRVNGTTYKWMGQDGAGTPANVTNIQATPTRTIFVVQAGPMNVTITFLSPVEPDDWVKQSIPFSYMSVEVQSLDGNSYPVQLYSDISAEWASGNRSGVVQWGNTNTGNSIYHKIQLQGHPQTVEIENQAQDGTVYYAMSTSQSGISWQIDRNDTVRDGFQSNGKLTNTASNEFVAISPAVSIFALAVDLGTIQSTASPITWSVGYVRDPAITYTAPDGAVQLRRPYYIDAFTGDYAGAYSRAVALDQKIMSAATRISSQYSDIVALATRQVMATLDFTVGTDSNNNVVPGDVKIFMKNMGTDNRVNPVEHIYAAFPMFLYLNASIGGALLEPLLEVQASLTGQSFAAMDIGNAYPTAPGSEAVAQQGVEQSGNMLIMELAYARISGDGAFLSRYYNTTKRWADYLVSNALQSSNQTNLDGDTTDLANTALKGIIGVKAMAEIAHALGEDSDATEYSNQSSSLFNSWLSLATSSSGSRLLGGYGNQQSWSLMYNLFADKMLGLNFVPQSVIDMQTQYLNSLLATEASQWGFPVDSESQQNGNTAWTLFASAFVSDTTLRDALIERIHNHANSNVSLGLFAEIYSISDNSYQRGAAGPALGGAFSHLALTVPNKTISLVSATGSTPQGGVPARSSSKVGPIVGGVIGGLAIACIVIAIVVVILRKKRRLKYKDADTTEVQPHRTTLSPYYQNPSSDYMHVPVRSSNTTAGFAGIGVGSMGAYKSAAISLPPDSSAKAQREARRLGREMQQLAPSDSEQAATSSNVGSQTGSAWTTDVLSPRGSISTTDVVGLRMEVENLRQVMRDIRAERLESPPEYAE
;
A
#
# COMPACT_ATOMS: atom_id res chain seq x y z
N MET A 1 15.96 7.91 -7.81
CA MET A 1 15.74 8.35 -6.43
C MET A 1 16.72 7.60 -5.54
N GLY A 2 17.71 8.29 -4.97
CA GLY A 2 18.71 7.71 -4.07
C GLY A 2 18.37 7.90 -2.58
N TRP A 3 18.58 6.83 -1.81
CA TRP A 3 18.70 6.81 -0.34
C TRP A 3 19.88 5.89 -0.01
N THR A 4 20.82 6.33 0.83
CA THR A 4 22.04 5.59 1.18
C THR A 4 22.15 5.43 2.70
N GLY A 5 22.74 4.31 3.13
CA GLY A 5 22.96 3.98 4.54
C GLY A 5 24.35 3.36 4.76
N LYS A 6 25.11 3.94 5.69
CA LYS A 6 26.45 3.48 6.08
C LYS A 6 26.53 3.28 7.61
N VAL A 7 27.40 2.36 8.02
CA VAL A 7 27.82 2.13 9.40
C VAL A 7 29.35 2.00 9.41
N ARG A 8 30.01 2.71 10.31
CA ARG A 8 31.46 2.69 10.44
C ARG A 8 31.82 2.07 11.77
N VAL A 9 32.58 0.97 11.74
CA VAL A 9 32.95 0.16 12.90
C VAL A 9 34.47 0.11 12.97
N ASN A 10 35.04 0.59 14.08
CA ASN A 10 36.47 0.54 14.37
C ASN A 10 37.37 1.04 13.21
N GLY A 11 36.95 2.11 12.52
CA GLY A 11 37.64 2.69 11.36
C GLY A 11 37.10 2.26 10.00
N THR A 12 36.54 1.05 9.86
CA THR A 12 36.06 0.50 8.59
C THR A 12 34.62 0.92 8.30
N THR A 13 34.36 1.49 7.13
CA THR A 13 33.01 1.93 6.71
C THR A 13 32.34 0.85 5.85
N TYR A 14 31.23 0.31 6.37
CA TYR A 14 30.36 -0.62 5.71
C TYR A 14 29.10 0.09 5.16
N LYS A 15 28.64 -0.32 3.98
CA LYS A 15 27.42 0.18 3.33
C LYS A 15 26.34 -0.89 3.39
N TRP A 16 25.18 -0.54 3.96
CA TRP A 16 24.04 -1.44 4.12
C TRP A 16 22.85 -1.11 3.20
N MET A 17 22.80 0.09 2.61
CA MET A 17 21.94 0.35 1.45
C MET A 17 22.48 1.45 0.54
N GLY A 18 21.93 1.53 -0.68
CA GLY A 18 22.11 2.63 -1.61
C GLY A 18 23.16 2.41 -2.70
N GLN A 19 23.00 3.13 -3.80
CA GLN A 19 23.97 3.18 -4.89
C GLN A 19 25.08 4.19 -4.55
N ASP A 20 26.17 3.61 -4.07
CA ASP A 20 27.46 4.24 -3.77
C ASP A 20 28.54 3.18 -4.07
N GLY A 21 29.56 3.55 -4.82
CA GLY A 21 30.68 2.67 -5.16
C GLY A 21 31.75 2.61 -4.05
N ALA A 22 31.69 3.51 -3.08
CA ALA A 22 32.64 3.62 -1.98
C ALA A 22 32.17 2.86 -0.72
N GLY A 23 33.08 2.10 -0.12
CA GLY A 23 32.87 1.38 1.14
C GLY A 23 32.64 -0.13 0.98
N THR A 24 32.79 -0.88 2.06
CA THR A 24 32.63 -2.34 2.05
C THR A 24 31.13 -2.71 2.10
N PRO A 25 30.60 -3.58 1.24
CA PRO A 25 29.22 -4.06 1.39
C PRO A 25 29.03 -4.78 2.74
N ALA A 26 27.98 -4.42 3.49
CA ALA A 26 27.53 -5.23 4.62
C ALA A 26 26.85 -6.51 4.10
N ASN A 27 27.04 -7.64 4.78
CA ASN A 27 26.43 -8.90 4.37
C ASN A 27 25.01 -9.01 4.93
N VAL A 28 23.99 -9.19 4.10
CA VAL A 28 22.60 -9.37 4.57
C VAL A 28 22.45 -10.79 5.11
N THR A 29 22.06 -10.93 6.38
CA THR A 29 21.92 -12.22 7.06
C THR A 29 20.47 -12.61 7.34
N ASN A 30 19.55 -11.64 7.40
CA ASN A 30 18.11 -11.89 7.49
C ASN A 30 17.30 -10.74 6.86
N ILE A 31 16.10 -11.07 6.35
CA ILE A 31 15.10 -10.10 5.87
C ILE A 31 13.74 -10.56 6.37
N GLN A 32 12.97 -9.66 6.99
CA GLN A 32 11.59 -9.93 7.42
C GLN A 32 10.67 -8.81 6.92
N ALA A 33 9.60 -9.20 6.21
CA ALA A 33 8.47 -8.32 5.93
C ALA A 33 7.35 -8.56 6.95
N THR A 34 6.66 -7.48 7.31
CA THR A 34 5.45 -7.46 8.16
C THR A 34 4.50 -6.39 7.59
N PRO A 35 3.20 -6.40 7.96
CA PRO A 35 2.24 -5.43 7.48
C PRO A 35 2.73 -3.97 7.52
N THR A 36 3.38 -3.55 8.61
CA THR A 36 3.86 -2.17 8.82
C THR A 36 5.36 -1.95 8.72
N ARG A 37 6.18 -3.01 8.84
CA ARG A 37 7.66 -2.90 8.91
C ARG A 37 8.38 -3.81 7.92
N THR A 38 9.51 -3.34 7.41
CA THR A 38 10.52 -4.17 6.72
C THR A 38 11.81 -4.13 7.53
N ILE A 39 12.29 -5.29 7.96
CA ILE A 39 13.43 -5.43 8.86
C ILE A 39 14.56 -6.16 8.12
N PHE A 40 15.75 -5.58 8.11
CA PHE A 40 16.97 -6.20 7.60
C PHE A 40 17.93 -6.42 8.77
N VAL A 41 18.55 -7.60 8.84
CA VAL A 41 19.73 -7.82 9.67
C VAL A 41 20.93 -7.95 8.74
N VAL A 42 21.97 -7.16 9.00
CA VAL A 42 23.20 -7.16 8.21
C VAL A 42 24.42 -7.23 9.11
N GLN A 43 25.48 -7.88 8.65
CA GLN A 43 26.77 -7.95 9.35
C GLN A 43 27.73 -6.87 8.81
N ALA A 44 28.26 -6.06 9.71
CA ALA A 44 29.25 -5.01 9.48
C ALA A 44 30.51 -5.30 10.32
N GLY A 45 31.32 -6.25 9.83
CA GLY A 45 32.51 -6.72 10.56
C GLY A 45 32.11 -7.46 11.85
N PRO A 46 32.56 -7.02 13.03
CA PRO A 46 32.21 -7.64 14.31
C PRO A 46 30.83 -7.22 14.85
N MET A 47 30.10 -6.33 14.17
CA MET A 47 28.77 -5.89 14.58
C MET A 47 27.68 -6.51 13.69
N ASN A 48 26.63 -7.04 14.31
CA ASN A 48 25.31 -7.11 13.68
C ASN A 48 24.66 -5.72 13.72
N VAL A 49 23.91 -5.41 12.67
CA VAL A 49 23.16 -4.17 12.51
C VAL A 49 21.74 -4.52 12.07
N THR A 50 20.75 -4.13 12.85
CA THR A 50 19.33 -4.31 12.54
C THR A 50 18.79 -2.99 12.03
N ILE A 51 18.27 -2.96 10.80
CA ILE A 51 17.63 -1.80 10.19
C ILE A 51 16.14 -2.08 10.06
N THR A 52 15.31 -1.30 10.73
CA THR A 52 13.85 -1.36 10.61
C THR A 52 13.32 -0.15 9.87
N PHE A 53 12.75 -0.37 8.69
CA PHE A 53 11.89 0.60 8.02
C PHE A 53 10.47 0.42 8.55
N LEU A 54 9.89 1.47 9.13
CA LEU A 54 8.53 1.49 9.66
C LEU A 54 7.73 2.56 8.92
N SER A 55 6.69 2.15 8.19
CA SER A 55 5.66 3.06 7.67
C SER A 55 4.39 2.80 8.47
N PRO A 56 4.00 3.70 9.39
CA PRO A 56 2.85 3.47 10.25
C PRO A 56 1.56 3.26 9.45
N VAL A 57 0.75 2.30 9.90
CA VAL A 57 -0.63 2.08 9.45
C VAL A 57 -1.47 2.12 10.72
N GLU A 58 -2.40 3.08 10.78
CA GLU A 58 -3.06 3.54 12.01
C GLU A 58 -4.57 3.69 11.75
N PRO A 59 -5.28 2.64 11.29
CA PRO A 59 -6.62 2.75 10.70
C PRO A 59 -7.70 3.26 11.66
N ASP A 60 -7.43 3.14 12.97
CA ASP A 60 -8.29 3.57 14.07
C ASP A 60 -7.95 5.00 14.59
N ASP A 61 -6.87 5.62 14.11
CA ASP A 61 -6.50 7.01 14.41
C ASP A 61 -6.16 7.76 13.11
N TRP A 62 -7.18 8.40 12.56
CA TRP A 62 -7.06 9.13 11.29
C TRP A 62 -6.09 10.31 11.36
N VAL A 63 -5.83 10.90 12.54
CA VAL A 63 -4.82 11.96 12.65
C VAL A 63 -3.45 11.36 12.36
N LYS A 64 -3.13 10.19 12.94
CA LYS A 64 -1.86 9.51 12.72
C LYS A 64 -1.74 8.88 11.32
N GLN A 65 -2.81 8.27 10.82
CA GLN A 65 -2.84 7.67 9.47
C GLN A 65 -2.58 8.72 8.37
N SER A 66 -2.91 9.97 8.62
CA SER A 66 -2.74 11.07 7.66
C SER A 66 -1.33 11.67 7.64
N ILE A 67 -0.43 11.30 8.57
CA ILE A 67 0.91 11.91 8.65
C ILE A 67 1.82 11.28 7.58
N PRO A 68 2.29 12.03 6.56
CA PRO A 68 2.95 11.48 5.37
C PRO A 68 4.45 11.23 5.62
N PHE A 69 4.77 10.48 6.67
CA PHE A 69 6.12 10.19 7.12
C PHE A 69 6.32 8.69 7.42
N SER A 70 7.55 8.23 7.27
CA SER A 70 8.03 6.92 7.70
C SER A 70 9.30 7.08 8.54
N TYR A 71 9.56 6.09 9.38
CA TYR A 71 10.77 5.97 10.18
C TYR A 71 11.74 4.97 9.56
N MET A 72 13.03 5.22 9.77
CA MET A 72 14.09 4.25 9.54
C MET A 72 14.93 4.24 10.82
N SER A 73 14.86 3.15 11.57
CA SER A 73 15.62 2.96 12.81
C SER A 73 16.74 1.95 12.63
N VAL A 74 17.85 2.17 13.33
CA VAL A 74 19.04 1.33 13.29
C VAL A 74 19.49 0.99 14.71
N GLU A 75 19.67 -0.30 14.96
CA GLU A 75 20.24 -0.86 16.17
C GLU A 75 21.54 -1.60 15.83
N VAL A 76 22.51 -1.61 16.74
CA VAL A 76 23.76 -2.35 16.56
C VAL A 76 24.05 -3.22 17.77
N GLN A 77 24.66 -4.39 17.55
CA GLN A 77 25.08 -5.32 18.59
C GLN A 77 26.36 -6.06 18.19
N SER A 78 27.32 -6.12 19.11
CA SER A 78 28.56 -6.88 18.95
C SER A 78 28.33 -8.39 18.91
N LEU A 79 28.99 -9.06 17.97
CA LEU A 79 28.94 -10.52 17.78
C LEU A 79 29.85 -11.30 18.73
N ASP A 80 30.89 -10.68 19.28
CA ASP A 80 31.91 -11.32 20.12
C ASP A 80 31.92 -10.81 21.57
N GLY A 81 31.05 -9.84 21.89
CA GLY A 81 30.93 -9.22 23.19
C GLY A 81 31.89 -8.04 23.43
N ASN A 82 32.83 -7.76 22.52
CA ASN A 82 33.70 -6.60 22.63
C ASN A 82 32.96 -5.30 22.29
N SER A 83 33.46 -4.17 22.82
CA SER A 83 32.94 -2.84 22.50
C SER A 83 33.77 -2.18 21.40
N TYR A 84 33.11 -1.57 20.41
CA TYR A 84 33.75 -0.96 19.24
C TYR A 84 33.34 0.50 19.05
N PRO A 85 34.21 1.37 18.51
CA PRO A 85 33.81 2.69 18.04
C PRO A 85 32.82 2.56 16.87
N VAL A 86 31.61 3.10 17.01
CA VAL A 86 30.55 3.04 15.98
C VAL A 86 30.06 4.43 15.59
N GLN A 87 30.03 4.70 14.28
CA GLN A 87 29.32 5.85 13.69
C GLN A 87 28.26 5.35 12.71
N LEU A 88 27.09 5.97 12.70
CA LEU A 88 25.99 5.70 11.76
C LEU A 88 25.77 6.90 10.84
N TYR A 89 25.31 6.63 9.61
CA TYR A 89 25.08 7.64 8.58
C TYR A 89 23.94 7.22 7.65
N SER A 90 23.11 8.18 7.26
CA SER A 90 22.22 8.03 6.10
C SER A 90 21.98 9.37 5.40
N ASP A 91 21.76 9.30 4.08
CA ASP A 91 21.44 10.45 3.23
C ASP A 91 20.31 10.14 2.25
N ILE A 92 19.46 11.14 2.00
CA ILE A 92 18.56 11.15 0.85
C ILE A 92 19.06 12.14 -0.21
N SER A 93 18.63 11.94 -1.45
CA SER A 93 18.99 12.77 -2.61
C SER A 93 17.93 13.81 -2.97
N ALA A 94 18.32 14.83 -3.73
CA ALA A 94 17.40 15.85 -4.27
C ALA A 94 16.23 15.27 -5.10
N GLU A 95 16.38 14.05 -5.64
CA GLU A 95 15.33 13.35 -6.40
C GLU A 95 14.05 13.06 -5.60
N TRP A 96 14.09 13.14 -4.27
CA TRP A 96 12.90 12.99 -3.42
C TRP A 96 11.92 14.16 -3.53
N ALA A 97 12.37 15.33 -4.00
CA ALA A 97 11.52 16.54 -4.03
C ALA A 97 10.58 16.62 -5.23
N SER A 98 10.98 16.06 -6.38
CA SER A 98 10.26 16.21 -7.65
C SER A 98 10.75 15.24 -8.72
N GLY A 99 9.80 14.69 -9.49
CA GLY A 99 10.05 13.94 -10.73
C GLY A 99 10.80 14.70 -11.83
N ASN A 100 10.72 16.04 -11.87
CA ASN A 100 11.44 16.86 -12.84
C ASN A 100 12.93 16.95 -12.47
N ARG A 101 13.74 16.03 -13.00
CA ARG A 101 15.19 15.98 -12.73
C ARG A 101 15.98 17.20 -13.21
N SER A 102 15.40 18.06 -14.06
CA SER A 102 16.00 19.34 -14.47
C SER A 102 15.62 20.53 -13.55
N GLY A 103 14.65 20.34 -12.66
CA GLY A 103 14.15 21.36 -11.75
C GLY A 103 15.17 21.71 -10.67
N VAL A 104 15.30 23.00 -10.37
CA VAL A 104 16.16 23.51 -9.28
C VAL A 104 15.48 23.28 -7.94
N VAL A 105 16.19 22.64 -7.01
CA VAL A 105 15.70 22.48 -5.63
C VAL A 105 16.30 23.55 -4.72
N GLN A 106 15.46 24.10 -3.85
CA GLN A 106 15.84 24.90 -2.69
C GLN A 106 15.85 24.03 -1.44
N TRP A 107 16.67 24.40 -0.45
CA TRP A 107 16.77 23.66 0.81
C TRP A 107 17.11 24.55 2.01
N GLY A 108 16.95 23.99 3.20
CA GLY A 108 17.46 24.55 4.44
C GLY A 108 17.65 23.47 5.51
N ASN A 109 18.58 23.71 6.43
CA ASN A 109 18.68 22.94 7.68
C ASN A 109 18.01 23.74 8.81
N THR A 110 17.37 23.05 9.77
CA THR A 110 16.81 23.67 10.97
C THR A 110 17.00 22.76 12.17
N ASN A 111 17.38 23.35 13.30
CA ASN A 111 17.40 22.68 14.61
C ASN A 111 16.39 23.40 15.52
N THR A 112 15.39 22.66 16.00
CA THR A 112 14.29 23.16 16.84
C THR A 112 14.59 23.11 18.34
N GLY A 113 15.73 22.57 18.73
CA GLY A 113 16.05 22.16 20.10
C GLY A 113 15.61 20.73 20.43
N ASN A 114 14.53 20.24 19.79
CA ASN A 114 13.99 18.87 19.97
C ASN A 114 14.23 17.95 18.75
N SER A 115 14.47 18.53 17.58
CA SER A 115 14.75 17.82 16.34
C SER A 115 15.66 18.65 15.43
N ILE A 116 16.45 17.96 14.61
CA ILE A 116 17.18 18.55 13.50
C ILE A 116 16.65 17.97 12.19
N TYR A 117 16.42 18.81 11.19
CA TYR A 117 15.91 18.37 9.89
C TYR A 117 16.47 19.18 8.72
N HIS A 118 16.52 18.51 7.58
CA HIS A 118 16.68 19.11 6.26
C HIS A 118 15.30 19.25 5.62
N LYS A 119 15.00 20.44 5.10
CA LYS A 119 13.82 20.73 4.27
C LYS A 119 14.26 20.85 2.81
N ILE A 120 13.56 20.21 1.88
CA ILE A 120 13.88 20.21 0.44
C ILE A 120 12.61 20.49 -0.37
N GLN A 121 12.70 21.34 -1.41
CA GLN A 121 11.54 21.80 -2.17
C GLN A 121 11.90 22.19 -3.62
N LEU A 122 11.02 21.98 -4.60
CA LEU A 122 11.23 22.31 -6.02
C LEU A 122 10.88 23.77 -6.32
N GLN A 123 11.86 24.63 -6.65
CA GLN A 123 11.59 26.04 -6.96
C GLN A 123 10.49 26.22 -8.01
N GLY A 124 9.40 26.90 -7.61
CA GLY A 124 8.19 27.12 -8.42
C GLY A 124 6.96 26.33 -7.95
N HIS A 125 7.13 25.11 -7.44
CA HIS A 125 6.09 24.27 -6.81
C HIS A 125 4.72 24.23 -7.54
N PRO A 126 4.63 23.78 -8.82
CA PRO A 126 3.37 23.76 -9.55
C PRO A 126 2.34 22.86 -8.86
N GLN A 127 1.27 23.47 -8.37
CA GLN A 127 0.24 22.84 -7.53
C GLN A 127 -0.53 21.76 -8.29
N THR A 128 -0.79 20.63 -7.62
CA THR A 128 -1.57 19.51 -8.17
C THR A 128 -1.04 18.94 -9.49
N VAL A 129 0.28 18.96 -9.68
CA VAL A 129 0.96 18.33 -10.83
C VAL A 129 1.80 17.15 -10.35
N GLU A 130 1.81 16.07 -11.13
CA GLU A 130 2.80 14.99 -11.06
C GLU A 130 3.67 14.91 -12.31
N ILE A 131 4.90 14.44 -12.14
CA ILE A 131 5.83 14.05 -13.21
C ILE A 131 6.48 12.73 -12.77
N GLU A 132 6.53 11.71 -13.64
CA GLU A 132 7.06 10.37 -13.30
C GLU A 132 6.44 9.76 -12.02
N ASN A 133 5.12 9.90 -11.85
CA ASN A 133 4.34 9.53 -10.66
C ASN A 133 4.79 10.18 -9.34
N GLN A 134 5.53 11.29 -9.41
CA GLN A 134 5.99 12.08 -8.25
C GLN A 134 5.34 13.46 -8.29
N ALA A 135 4.72 13.85 -7.17
CA ALA A 135 4.18 15.19 -6.96
C ALA A 135 5.25 16.27 -7.12
N GLN A 136 4.82 17.48 -7.49
CA GLN A 136 5.67 18.64 -7.76
C GLN A 136 5.46 19.80 -6.76
N ASP A 137 4.48 19.66 -5.87
CA ASP A 137 3.96 20.71 -4.99
C ASP A 137 4.39 20.58 -3.52
N GLY A 138 4.89 19.41 -3.12
CA GLY A 138 5.21 19.10 -1.74
C GLY A 138 6.59 19.54 -1.25
N THR A 139 6.86 19.18 0.00
CA THR A 139 8.11 19.43 0.73
C THR A 139 8.64 18.12 1.30
N VAL A 140 9.91 17.80 1.01
CA VAL A 140 10.60 16.72 1.70
C VAL A 140 11.12 17.20 3.05
N TYR A 141 10.91 16.40 4.08
CA TYR A 141 11.57 16.54 5.37
C TYR A 141 12.39 15.29 5.66
N TYR A 142 13.66 15.47 6.03
CA TYR A 142 14.54 14.39 6.48
C TYR A 142 15.16 14.77 7.82
N ALA A 143 14.84 14.03 8.87
CA ALA A 143 14.93 14.51 10.25
C ALA A 143 15.41 13.46 11.25
N MET A 144 15.87 13.91 12.42
CA MET A 144 16.24 13.08 13.56
C MET A 144 16.01 13.86 14.87
N SER A 145 15.70 13.15 15.96
CA SER A 145 15.57 13.75 17.30
C SER A 145 16.92 14.23 17.84
N THR A 146 16.97 15.41 18.46
CA THR A 146 18.16 15.91 19.17
C THR A 146 18.32 15.34 20.58
N SER A 147 17.41 14.45 21.02
CA SER A 147 17.64 13.61 22.20
C SER A 147 18.83 12.66 22.00
N GLN A 148 19.19 12.36 20.75
CA GLN A 148 20.43 11.66 20.41
C GLN A 148 21.62 12.62 20.47
N SER A 149 22.68 12.22 21.17
CA SER A 149 23.96 12.94 21.19
C SER A 149 24.85 12.56 20.01
N GLY A 150 25.97 13.27 19.80
CA GLY A 150 26.95 12.91 18.75
C GLY A 150 26.50 13.20 17.31
N ILE A 151 25.38 13.91 17.11
CA ILE A 151 24.86 14.24 15.78
C ILE A 151 25.84 15.11 14.99
N SER A 152 25.96 14.81 13.69
CA SER A 152 26.51 15.73 12.69
C SER A 152 25.70 15.66 11.39
N TRP A 153 25.74 16.70 10.57
CA TRP A 153 24.94 16.82 9.36
C TRP A 153 25.70 17.52 8.23
N GLN A 154 25.28 17.34 6.98
CA GLN A 154 25.78 18.11 5.84
C GLN A 154 24.75 18.14 4.71
N ILE A 155 24.68 19.26 3.99
CA ILE A 155 23.96 19.38 2.71
C ILE A 155 24.97 19.80 1.64
N ASP A 156 25.36 18.89 0.76
CA ASP A 156 26.34 19.13 -0.29
C ASP A 156 26.27 18.03 -1.37
N ARG A 157 27.20 18.02 -2.32
CA ARG A 157 27.33 16.98 -3.34
C ARG A 157 27.55 15.57 -2.76
N ASN A 158 26.98 14.56 -3.42
CA ASN A 158 27.09 13.16 -3.01
C ASN A 158 28.53 12.66 -2.80
N ASP A 159 29.45 13.02 -3.70
CA ASP A 159 30.88 12.72 -3.61
C ASP A 159 31.48 13.22 -2.26
N THR A 160 31.42 14.53 -2.06
CA THR A 160 32.03 15.29 -0.97
C THR A 160 31.54 14.81 0.41
N VAL A 161 30.24 14.56 0.54
CA VAL A 161 29.62 14.13 1.81
C VAL A 161 29.92 12.65 2.10
N ARG A 162 29.79 11.76 1.12
CA ARG A 162 29.90 10.29 1.34
C ARG A 162 31.34 9.84 1.55
N ASP A 163 32.30 10.47 0.87
CA ASP A 163 33.74 10.23 1.08
C ASP A 163 34.23 10.94 2.35
N GLY A 164 33.68 12.12 2.64
CA GLY A 164 33.91 12.86 3.89
C GLY A 164 33.53 12.05 5.13
N PHE A 165 32.31 11.49 5.16
CA PHE A 165 31.91 10.58 6.24
C PHE A 165 32.74 9.28 6.25
N GLN A 166 32.98 8.67 5.09
CA GLN A 166 33.70 7.40 5.01
C GLN A 166 35.12 7.48 5.58
N SER A 167 35.80 8.60 5.35
CA SER A 167 37.13 8.87 5.89
C SER A 167 37.09 9.22 7.38
N ASN A 168 36.26 10.19 7.76
CA ASN A 168 36.34 10.86 9.07
C ASN A 168 35.35 10.32 10.13
N GLY A 169 34.35 9.55 9.73
CA GLY A 169 33.23 9.11 10.59
C GLY A 169 32.26 10.23 11.01
N LYS A 170 32.43 11.46 10.50
CA LYS A 170 31.66 12.63 10.94
C LYS A 170 31.45 13.62 9.79
N LEU A 171 30.36 14.38 9.87
CA LEU A 171 29.98 15.43 8.92
C LEU A 171 30.35 16.83 9.43
N THR A 172 30.41 17.81 8.51
CA THR A 172 30.96 19.15 8.75
C THR A 172 30.04 20.12 9.49
N ASN A 173 28.74 19.82 9.59
CA ASN A 173 27.68 20.74 10.05
C ASN A 173 27.53 21.99 9.16
N THR A 174 27.63 21.81 7.83
CA THR A 174 27.49 22.88 6.83
C THR A 174 26.47 22.55 5.74
N ALA A 175 25.87 23.59 5.16
CA ALA A 175 25.11 23.48 3.91
C ALA A 175 25.82 24.26 2.80
N SER A 176 25.77 23.75 1.57
CA SER A 176 25.97 24.58 0.39
C SER A 176 24.85 25.62 0.28
N ASN A 177 25.21 26.83 -0.15
CA ASN A 177 24.29 27.92 -0.43
C ASN A 177 23.88 28.00 -1.91
N GLU A 178 24.45 27.14 -2.77
CA GLU A 178 24.15 27.10 -4.20
C GLU A 178 23.02 26.11 -4.49
N PHE A 179 21.81 26.62 -4.69
CA PHE A 179 20.66 25.83 -5.12
C PHE A 179 20.82 25.37 -6.58
N VAL A 180 20.75 24.06 -6.82
CA VAL A 180 21.05 23.43 -8.13
C VAL A 180 19.90 22.55 -8.63
N ALA A 181 19.96 22.19 -9.92
CA ALA A 181 19.09 21.18 -10.52
C ALA A 181 19.33 19.78 -9.92
N ILE A 182 18.26 19.01 -9.74
CA ILE A 182 18.28 17.64 -9.20
C ILE A 182 19.29 16.71 -9.92
N SER A 183 19.50 16.94 -11.22
CA SER A 183 20.45 16.22 -12.07
C SER A 183 21.08 17.19 -13.09
N PRO A 184 22.37 17.04 -13.45
CA PRO A 184 23.32 16.01 -13.03
C PRO A 184 24.02 16.28 -11.68
N ALA A 185 23.72 17.40 -11.02
CA ALA A 185 24.31 17.76 -9.73
C ALA A 185 23.58 17.07 -8.57
N VAL A 186 23.98 15.83 -8.25
CA VAL A 186 23.36 15.05 -7.17
C VAL A 186 23.74 15.60 -5.78
N SER A 187 23.03 16.64 -5.34
CA SER A 187 23.03 17.09 -3.95
C SER A 187 22.30 16.10 -3.05
N ILE A 188 22.84 15.89 -1.85
CA ILE A 188 22.30 14.99 -0.83
C ILE A 188 22.20 15.67 0.54
N PHE A 189 21.36 15.10 1.38
CA PHE A 189 20.89 15.67 2.64
C PHE A 189 21.18 14.66 3.75
N ALA A 190 22.36 14.77 4.35
CA ALA A 190 22.91 13.72 5.20
C ALA A 190 22.77 14.02 6.70
N LEU A 191 22.50 12.97 7.47
CA LEU A 191 22.43 12.98 8.93
C LEU A 191 23.23 11.78 9.47
N ALA A 192 24.16 12.05 10.38
CA ALA A 192 25.07 11.07 10.96
C ALA A 192 25.13 11.19 12.49
N VAL A 193 25.48 10.09 13.16
CA VAL A 193 25.57 9.98 14.62
C VAL A 193 26.86 9.25 14.99
N ASP A 194 27.68 9.86 15.84
CA ASP A 194 28.75 9.15 16.55
C ASP A 194 28.22 8.59 17.87
N LEU A 195 28.26 7.26 18.02
CA LEU A 195 27.82 6.55 19.22
C LEU A 195 28.97 6.34 20.22
N GLY A 196 30.22 6.66 19.83
CA GLY A 196 31.40 6.33 20.61
C GLY A 196 31.66 4.82 20.65
N THR A 197 32.33 4.36 21.71
CA THR A 197 32.71 2.94 21.88
C THR A 197 31.61 2.18 22.62
N ILE A 198 30.90 1.29 21.93
CA ILE A 198 29.73 0.56 22.45
C ILE A 198 29.77 -0.94 22.13
N GLN A 199 29.16 -1.75 22.98
CA GLN A 199 28.83 -3.16 22.69
C GLN A 199 27.48 -3.29 21.97
N SER A 200 26.51 -2.45 22.32
CA SER A 200 25.20 -2.35 21.66
C SER A 200 24.55 -0.98 21.85
N THR A 201 23.56 -0.67 21.03
CA THR A 201 22.64 0.47 21.25
C THR A 201 21.71 0.23 22.43
N ALA A 202 21.54 1.24 23.30
CA ALA A 202 20.55 1.21 24.38
C ALA A 202 19.11 1.53 23.91
N SER A 203 18.97 2.13 22.73
CA SER A 203 17.69 2.40 22.05
C SER A 203 17.91 2.61 20.55
N PRO A 204 16.91 2.39 19.67
CA PRO A 204 17.08 2.51 18.22
C PRO A 204 17.40 3.93 17.74
N ILE A 205 18.47 4.09 16.98
CA ILE A 205 18.85 5.38 16.38
C ILE A 205 17.96 5.63 15.18
N THR A 206 17.14 6.69 15.20
CA THR A 206 15.97 6.80 14.32
C THR A 206 15.97 8.07 13.47
N TRP A 207 15.95 7.89 12.16
CA TRP A 207 15.67 8.91 11.17
C TRP A 207 14.18 8.91 10.83
N SER A 208 13.66 10.07 10.45
CA SER A 208 12.30 10.27 9.90
C SER A 208 12.42 10.84 8.49
N VAL A 209 11.64 10.32 7.55
CA VAL A 209 11.51 10.86 6.18
C VAL A 209 10.04 11.08 5.87
N GLY A 210 9.68 12.18 5.21
CA GLY A 210 8.31 12.45 4.81
C GLY A 210 8.18 13.44 3.67
N TYR A 211 7.03 13.40 2.99
CA TYR A 211 6.71 14.24 1.84
C TYR A 211 5.38 14.96 2.10
N VAL A 212 5.44 16.21 2.54
CA VAL A 212 4.27 16.99 2.97
C VAL A 212 3.70 17.80 1.81
N ARG A 213 2.41 17.62 1.54
CA ARG A 213 1.62 18.37 0.55
C ARG A 213 0.47 19.08 1.28
N ASP A 214 0.23 20.35 0.98
CA ASP A 214 -0.91 21.12 1.50
C ASP A 214 -1.22 22.27 0.51
N PRO A 215 -2.33 22.20 -0.26
CA PRO A 215 -3.36 21.14 -0.24
C PRO A 215 -2.85 19.77 -0.70
N ALA A 216 -3.61 18.73 -0.37
CA ALA A 216 -3.38 17.36 -0.83
C ALA A 216 -4.03 17.12 -2.20
N ILE A 217 -5.27 17.56 -2.40
CA ILE A 217 -6.02 17.32 -3.63
C ILE A 217 -6.97 18.48 -3.96
N THR A 218 -7.19 18.75 -5.24
CA THR A 218 -8.23 19.68 -5.70
C THR A 218 -9.51 18.87 -5.96
N TYR A 219 -10.61 19.21 -5.29
CA TYR A 219 -11.91 18.55 -5.42
C TYR A 219 -12.99 19.54 -5.86
N THR A 220 -13.76 19.21 -6.89
CA THR A 220 -14.95 20.00 -7.29
C THR A 220 -16.20 19.40 -6.66
N ALA A 221 -16.85 20.17 -5.80
CA ALA A 221 -18.09 19.79 -5.12
C ALA A 221 -19.32 19.87 -6.06
N PRO A 222 -20.48 19.28 -5.68
CA PRO A 222 -21.66 19.18 -6.56
C PRO A 222 -22.31 20.52 -6.93
N ASP A 223 -21.99 21.60 -6.22
CA ASP A 223 -22.40 22.98 -6.52
C ASP A 223 -21.46 23.70 -7.51
N GLY A 224 -20.38 23.03 -7.93
CA GLY A 224 -19.31 23.59 -8.76
C GLY A 224 -18.21 24.32 -7.98
N ALA A 225 -18.25 24.31 -6.63
CA ALA A 225 -17.20 24.93 -5.83
C ALA A 225 -15.92 24.09 -5.87
N VAL A 226 -14.81 24.72 -6.31
CA VAL A 226 -13.47 24.11 -6.28
C VAL A 226 -12.89 24.26 -4.88
N GLN A 227 -12.58 23.13 -4.24
CA GLN A 227 -12.11 23.03 -2.88
C GLN A 227 -10.69 22.49 -2.83
N LEU A 228 -9.79 23.23 -2.17
CA LEU A 228 -8.43 22.81 -1.91
C LEU A 228 -8.41 22.00 -0.60
N ARG A 229 -8.55 20.68 -0.73
CA ARG A 229 -8.60 19.73 0.40
C ARG A 229 -7.25 19.68 1.11
N ARG A 230 -7.23 19.89 2.42
CA ARG A 230 -6.00 19.88 3.24
C ARG A 230 -5.83 18.51 3.92
N PRO A 231 -4.60 18.05 4.22
CA PRO A 231 -4.40 16.83 4.99
C PRO A 231 -5.14 16.87 6.35
N TYR A 232 -5.62 15.72 6.83
CA TYR A 232 -6.42 15.64 8.06
C TYR A 232 -5.60 15.81 9.36
N TYR A 233 -4.26 15.83 9.31
CA TYR A 233 -3.39 16.01 10.48
C TYR A 233 -2.93 17.46 10.71
N ILE A 234 -2.42 17.73 11.92
CA ILE A 234 -1.72 18.97 12.30
C ILE A 234 -0.41 18.63 13.04
N ASP A 235 0.55 19.57 13.06
CA ASP A 235 1.95 19.40 13.45
C ASP A 235 2.25 18.49 14.68
N ALA A 236 2.79 17.29 14.44
CA ALA A 236 3.90 16.67 15.17
C ALA A 236 4.21 15.24 14.66
N PHE A 237 5.47 14.94 14.29
CA PHE A 237 5.90 13.56 13.97
C PHE A 237 7.16 13.09 14.71
N THR A 238 8.24 13.89 14.71
CA THR A 238 9.62 13.44 15.06
C THR A 238 9.86 13.00 16.52
N GLY A 239 8.81 12.84 17.33
CA GLY A 239 8.87 12.36 18.72
C GLY A 239 8.06 11.08 19.00
N ASP A 240 7.17 10.62 18.12
CA ASP A 240 6.27 9.48 18.40
C ASP A 240 6.83 8.10 17.95
N TYR A 241 8.12 7.99 17.63
CA TYR A 241 8.69 6.71 17.13
C TYR A 241 8.37 5.51 18.04
N ALA A 242 8.54 5.66 19.36
CA ALA A 242 8.27 4.59 20.32
C ALA A 242 6.77 4.20 20.37
N GLY A 243 5.88 5.18 20.25
CA GLY A 243 4.43 4.95 20.19
C GLY A 243 4.03 4.28 18.88
N ALA A 244 4.50 4.81 17.75
CA ALA A 244 4.27 4.25 16.42
C ALA A 244 4.81 2.83 16.29
N TYR A 245 6.01 2.55 16.79
CA TYR A 245 6.58 1.20 16.80
C TYR A 245 5.74 0.23 17.65
N SER A 246 5.26 0.68 18.83
CA SER A 246 4.41 -0.15 19.69
C SER A 246 3.06 -0.49 19.03
N ARG A 247 2.39 0.49 18.40
CA ARG A 247 1.13 0.30 17.67
C ARG A 247 1.32 -0.56 16.41
N ALA A 248 2.40 -0.32 15.67
CA ALA A 248 2.81 -1.13 14.51
C ALA A 248 3.01 -2.61 14.86
N VAL A 249 3.75 -2.91 15.94
CA VAL A 249 3.92 -4.29 16.43
C VAL A 249 2.57 -4.93 16.81
N ALA A 250 1.67 -4.19 17.45
CA ALA A 250 0.33 -4.69 17.80
C ALA A 250 -0.54 -4.96 16.55
N LEU A 251 -0.48 -4.09 15.53
CA LEU A 251 -1.21 -4.28 14.28
C LEU A 251 -0.64 -5.43 13.43
N ASP A 252 0.68 -5.55 13.33
CA ASP A 252 1.34 -6.70 12.71
C ASP A 252 0.88 -8.01 13.37
N GLN A 253 0.86 -8.04 14.72
CA GLN A 253 0.37 -9.19 15.48
C GLN A 253 -1.12 -9.47 15.23
N LYS A 254 -1.99 -8.46 15.16
CA LYS A 254 -3.42 -8.61 14.81
C LYS A 254 -3.58 -9.31 13.46
N ILE A 255 -2.94 -8.77 12.42
CA ILE A 255 -3.08 -9.23 11.04
C ILE A 255 -2.46 -10.63 10.86
N MET A 256 -1.19 -10.81 11.21
CA MET A 256 -0.47 -12.07 10.98
C MET A 256 -1.04 -13.22 11.84
N SER A 257 -1.46 -12.97 13.09
CA SER A 257 -2.08 -14.00 13.94
C SER A 257 -3.51 -14.37 13.53
N ALA A 258 -4.12 -13.61 12.63
CA ALA A 258 -5.37 -13.99 11.97
C ALA A 258 -5.08 -14.75 10.66
N ALA A 259 -4.21 -14.21 9.81
CA ALA A 259 -3.89 -14.77 8.50
C ALA A 259 -3.23 -16.17 8.58
N THR A 260 -2.33 -16.40 9.54
CA THR A 260 -1.70 -17.72 9.78
C THR A 260 -2.71 -18.83 10.14
N ARG A 261 -3.96 -18.50 10.48
CA ARG A 261 -5.04 -19.48 10.69
C ARG A 261 -5.67 -19.99 9.39
N ILE A 262 -5.44 -19.29 8.28
CA ILE A 262 -5.77 -19.75 6.93
C ILE A 262 -4.59 -20.59 6.42
N SER A 263 -3.42 -19.97 6.25
CA SER A 263 -2.14 -20.62 5.99
C SER A 263 -0.96 -19.67 6.27
N SER A 264 0.27 -20.20 6.35
CA SER A 264 1.50 -19.40 6.42
C SER A 264 1.66 -18.47 5.20
N GLN A 265 1.45 -19.02 4.01
CA GLN A 265 1.54 -18.32 2.73
C GLN A 265 0.58 -17.12 2.68
N TYR A 266 -0.63 -17.27 3.24
CA TYR A 266 -1.58 -16.17 3.33
C TYR A 266 -1.09 -15.02 4.23
N SER A 267 -0.37 -15.33 5.31
CA SER A 267 0.22 -14.32 6.20
C SER A 267 1.29 -13.47 5.52
N ASP A 268 2.06 -14.04 4.60
CA ASP A 268 3.08 -13.29 3.85
C ASP A 268 2.43 -12.34 2.82
N ILE A 269 1.37 -12.80 2.14
CA ILE A 269 0.63 -12.01 1.14
C ILE A 269 0.02 -10.76 1.80
N VAL A 270 -0.69 -10.91 2.92
CA VAL A 270 -1.29 -9.73 3.61
C VAL A 270 -0.22 -8.80 4.21
N ALA A 271 0.92 -9.35 4.65
CA ALA A 271 2.05 -8.55 5.13
C ALA A 271 2.66 -7.68 4.02
N LEU A 272 2.73 -8.19 2.79
CA LEU A 272 3.20 -7.43 1.63
C LEU A 272 2.16 -6.41 1.14
N ALA A 273 0.89 -6.78 1.08
CA ALA A 273 -0.18 -5.90 0.59
C ALA A 273 -0.43 -4.66 1.47
N THR A 274 -0.36 -4.81 2.80
CA THR A 274 -0.90 -3.81 3.75
C THR A 274 -0.42 -2.37 3.52
N ARG A 275 0.90 -2.15 3.40
CA ARG A 275 1.44 -0.80 3.19
C ARG A 275 1.16 -0.24 1.80
N GLN A 276 1.09 -1.08 0.77
CA GLN A 276 0.88 -0.65 -0.61
C GLN A 276 -0.52 -0.05 -0.76
N VAL A 277 -1.55 -0.75 -0.27
CA VAL A 277 -2.95 -0.28 -0.33
C VAL A 277 -3.16 0.98 0.50
N MET A 278 -2.69 1.03 1.74
CA MET A 278 -2.89 2.19 2.61
C MET A 278 -2.14 3.44 2.11
N ALA A 279 -1.04 3.28 1.37
CA ALA A 279 -0.30 4.38 0.74
C ALA A 279 -0.99 4.96 -0.53
N THR A 280 -2.14 4.42 -0.95
CA THR A 280 -2.95 5.00 -2.04
C THR A 280 -3.90 6.11 -1.57
N LEU A 281 -4.01 6.33 -0.26
CA LEU A 281 -5.07 7.12 0.38
C LEU A 281 -4.57 8.47 0.93
N ASP A 282 -5.04 9.59 0.39
CA ASP A 282 -4.96 10.90 1.06
C ASP A 282 -6.23 11.11 1.90
N PHE A 283 -6.07 11.17 3.22
CA PHE A 283 -7.12 11.51 4.20
C PHE A 283 -7.17 13.04 4.37
N THR A 284 -8.32 13.65 4.11
CA THR A 284 -8.42 15.12 3.99
C THR A 284 -9.56 15.75 4.78
N VAL A 285 -9.40 17.04 5.09
CA VAL A 285 -10.44 17.93 5.65
C VAL A 285 -10.78 19.08 4.71
N GLY A 286 -12.01 19.56 4.82
CA GLY A 286 -12.46 20.81 4.21
C GLY A 286 -12.10 22.05 5.02
N THR A 287 -12.15 23.21 4.37
CA THR A 287 -12.00 24.51 5.01
C THR A 287 -13.11 25.49 4.64
N ASP A 288 -13.40 26.41 5.56
CA ASP A 288 -14.31 27.53 5.31
C ASP A 288 -13.66 28.61 4.42
N SER A 289 -14.42 29.65 4.09
CA SER A 289 -13.93 30.81 3.31
C SER A 289 -12.84 31.64 4.01
N ASN A 290 -12.51 31.32 5.27
CA ASN A 290 -11.42 31.92 6.06
C ASN A 290 -10.23 30.95 6.24
N ASN A 291 -10.26 29.78 5.59
CA ASN A 291 -9.29 28.68 5.69
C ASN A 291 -9.26 27.95 7.06
N ASN A 292 -10.32 28.05 7.87
CA ASN A 292 -10.51 27.24 9.09
C ASN A 292 -10.98 25.83 8.72
N VAL A 293 -10.48 24.80 9.39
CA VAL A 293 -10.95 23.41 9.20
C VAL A 293 -12.43 23.28 9.59
N VAL A 294 -13.24 22.68 8.71
CA VAL A 294 -14.66 22.39 8.94
C VAL A 294 -14.78 21.06 9.70
N PRO A 295 -15.27 21.04 10.95
CA PRO A 295 -15.35 19.80 11.73
C PRO A 295 -16.33 18.81 11.11
N GLY A 296 -15.87 17.59 10.84
CA GLY A 296 -16.68 16.49 10.29
C GLY A 296 -16.73 16.42 8.75
N ASP A 297 -16.26 17.43 8.01
CA ASP A 297 -16.09 17.34 6.56
C ASP A 297 -14.78 16.62 6.21
N VAL A 298 -14.78 15.32 6.45
CA VAL A 298 -13.67 14.41 6.18
C VAL A 298 -13.95 13.65 4.88
N LYS A 299 -12.98 13.62 3.98
CA LYS A 299 -13.05 12.90 2.70
C LYS A 299 -11.73 12.19 2.44
N ILE A 300 -11.79 10.94 2.00
CA ILE A 300 -10.60 10.16 1.62
C ILE A 300 -10.57 10.04 0.10
N PHE A 301 -9.40 10.30 -0.47
CA PHE A 301 -9.17 10.19 -1.90
C PHE A 301 -8.16 9.10 -2.20
N MET A 302 -8.54 8.17 -3.09
CA MET A 302 -7.70 7.05 -3.52
C MET A 302 -7.08 7.37 -4.88
N LYS A 303 -5.75 7.29 -4.99
CA LYS A 303 -5.03 7.28 -6.26
C LYS A 303 -4.96 5.87 -6.83
N ASN A 304 -5.31 5.69 -8.10
CA ASN A 304 -5.16 4.38 -8.75
C ASN A 304 -3.71 4.06 -9.16
N MET A 305 -2.88 3.76 -8.17
CA MET A 305 -1.44 3.57 -8.35
C MET A 305 -1.12 2.35 -9.23
N GLY A 306 -0.19 2.53 -10.18
CA GLY A 306 0.31 1.44 -11.04
C GLY A 306 -0.61 1.02 -12.20
N THR A 307 -1.83 1.54 -12.29
CA THR A 307 -2.79 1.20 -13.37
C THR A 307 -3.06 2.38 -14.30
N ASP A 308 -3.75 3.43 -13.81
CA ASP A 308 -4.19 4.56 -14.64
C ASP A 308 -4.19 5.93 -13.93
N ASN A 309 -3.84 5.99 -12.64
CA ASN A 309 -3.85 7.20 -11.81
C ASN A 309 -5.21 7.95 -11.69
N ARG A 310 -6.35 7.28 -11.92
CA ARG A 310 -7.69 7.84 -11.64
C ARG A 310 -7.94 8.07 -10.13
N VAL A 311 -8.95 8.87 -9.80
CA VAL A 311 -9.30 9.30 -8.44
C VAL A 311 -10.60 8.66 -7.96
N ASN A 312 -10.52 7.90 -6.87
CA ASN A 312 -11.59 7.03 -6.34
C ASN A 312 -12.20 6.10 -7.42
N PRO A 313 -11.40 5.31 -8.15
CA PRO A 313 -11.88 4.24 -9.04
C PRO A 313 -12.80 3.26 -8.30
N VAL A 314 -14.08 3.18 -8.70
CA VAL A 314 -15.11 2.43 -7.99
C VAL A 314 -14.79 0.93 -7.92
N GLU A 315 -14.32 0.35 -9.01
CA GLU A 315 -13.97 -1.06 -9.11
C GLU A 315 -12.69 -1.44 -8.33
N HIS A 316 -11.70 -0.55 -8.24
CA HIS A 316 -10.51 -0.79 -7.42
C HIS A 316 -10.79 -0.53 -5.93
N ILE A 317 -11.71 0.38 -5.56
CA ILE A 317 -12.22 0.50 -4.18
C ILE A 317 -12.97 -0.78 -3.79
N TYR A 318 -13.77 -1.37 -4.70
CA TYR A 318 -14.44 -2.66 -4.48
C TYR A 318 -13.44 -3.80 -4.27
N ALA A 319 -12.39 -3.89 -5.10
CA ALA A 319 -11.32 -4.86 -4.89
C ALA A 319 -10.60 -4.64 -3.56
N ALA A 320 -10.34 -3.40 -3.15
CA ALA A 320 -9.71 -3.05 -1.88
C ALA A 320 -10.62 -3.25 -0.64
N PHE A 321 -11.94 -3.25 -0.81
CA PHE A 321 -12.92 -3.10 0.27
C PHE A 321 -12.78 -4.09 1.44
N PRO A 322 -12.47 -5.39 1.24
CA PRO A 322 -12.25 -6.34 2.33
C PRO A 322 -11.20 -5.90 3.36
N MET A 323 -10.18 -5.16 2.91
CA MET A 323 -9.16 -4.60 3.80
C MET A 323 -9.72 -3.51 4.70
N PHE A 324 -10.57 -2.63 4.17
CA PHE A 324 -11.22 -1.59 4.96
C PHE A 324 -12.23 -2.19 5.94
N LEU A 325 -12.99 -3.21 5.54
CA LEU A 325 -13.91 -3.92 6.46
C LEU A 325 -13.16 -4.56 7.65
N TYR A 326 -11.97 -5.14 7.43
CA TYR A 326 -11.17 -5.78 8.48
C TYR A 326 -10.33 -4.82 9.34
N LEU A 327 -9.82 -3.74 8.74
CA LEU A 327 -9.05 -2.74 9.47
C LEU A 327 -9.96 -1.77 10.22
N ASN A 328 -10.72 -0.94 9.51
CA ASN A 328 -11.75 -0.06 10.07
C ASN A 328 -12.72 0.38 8.96
N ALA A 329 -13.96 -0.12 8.98
CA ALA A 329 -14.94 0.10 7.90
C ALA A 329 -15.28 1.59 7.66
N SER A 330 -15.03 2.47 8.64
CA SER A 330 -15.22 3.92 8.51
C SER A 330 -14.39 4.52 7.37
N ILE A 331 -13.23 3.90 7.04
CA ILE A 331 -12.39 4.26 5.89
C ILE A 331 -13.14 4.03 4.57
N GLY A 332 -13.89 2.93 4.47
CA GLY A 332 -14.73 2.64 3.31
C GLY A 332 -15.84 3.68 3.11
N GLY A 333 -16.54 4.05 4.19
CA GLY A 333 -17.56 5.12 4.14
C GLY A 333 -16.98 6.46 3.64
N ALA A 334 -15.85 6.90 4.21
CA ALA A 334 -15.22 8.17 3.82
C ALA A 334 -14.49 8.14 2.45
N LEU A 335 -14.30 6.96 1.85
CA LEU A 335 -13.89 6.76 0.44
C LEU A 335 -15.07 6.83 -0.54
N LEU A 336 -16.25 6.38 -0.11
CA LEU A 336 -17.48 6.39 -0.90
C LEU A 336 -18.18 7.77 -0.88
N GLU A 337 -18.07 8.52 0.22
CA GLU A 337 -18.71 9.84 0.39
C GLU A 337 -18.46 10.80 -0.81
N PRO A 338 -17.22 10.98 -1.34
CA PRO A 338 -16.98 11.89 -2.48
C PRO A 338 -17.64 11.42 -3.78
N LEU A 339 -17.76 10.10 -4.00
CA LEU A 339 -18.46 9.51 -5.15
C LEU A 339 -19.97 9.75 -5.03
N LEU A 340 -20.53 9.52 -3.84
CA LEU A 340 -21.95 9.64 -3.56
C LEU A 340 -22.43 11.10 -3.56
N GLU A 341 -21.66 12.03 -2.98
CA GLU A 341 -21.93 13.47 -3.06
C GLU A 341 -22.06 13.95 -4.52
N VAL A 342 -21.08 13.63 -5.38
CA VAL A 342 -21.08 14.03 -6.80
C VAL A 342 -22.27 13.39 -7.51
N GLN A 343 -22.43 12.07 -7.42
CA GLN A 343 -23.40 11.33 -8.23
C GLN A 343 -24.86 11.47 -7.76
N ALA A 344 -25.10 11.91 -6.53
CA ALA A 344 -26.45 12.27 -6.07
C ALA A 344 -27.04 13.44 -6.86
N SER A 345 -26.20 14.38 -7.31
CA SER A 345 -26.64 15.49 -8.17
C SER A 345 -27.02 15.05 -9.60
N LEU A 346 -26.42 13.95 -10.09
CA LEU A 346 -26.53 13.46 -11.47
C LEU A 346 -27.83 12.66 -11.70
N THR A 347 -28.97 13.29 -11.40
CA THR A 347 -30.30 12.65 -11.45
C THR A 347 -30.70 12.10 -12.83
N GLY A 348 -30.14 12.65 -13.92
CA GLY A 348 -30.32 12.15 -15.28
C GLY A 348 -29.48 10.92 -15.65
N GLN A 349 -28.55 10.50 -14.79
CA GLN A 349 -27.66 9.34 -15.01
C GLN A 349 -28.20 8.12 -14.24
N SER A 350 -28.56 7.06 -14.95
CA SER A 350 -29.23 5.88 -14.37
C SER A 350 -28.31 4.85 -13.72
N PHE A 351 -27.01 4.87 -14.01
CA PHE A 351 -26.00 3.93 -13.51
C PHE A 351 -24.86 4.67 -12.80
N ALA A 352 -24.07 3.99 -11.96
CA ALA A 352 -22.94 4.61 -11.28
C ALA A 352 -21.80 4.96 -12.26
N ALA A 353 -21.15 6.10 -12.04
CA ALA A 353 -19.90 6.49 -12.66
C ALA A 353 -18.73 5.64 -12.13
N MET A 354 -17.63 5.61 -12.88
CA MET A 354 -16.45 4.78 -12.56
C MET A 354 -15.42 5.44 -11.64
N ASP A 355 -15.49 6.77 -11.46
CA ASP A 355 -14.59 7.55 -10.60
C ASP A 355 -15.13 8.99 -10.36
N ILE A 356 -14.29 9.88 -9.81
CA ILE A 356 -14.49 11.34 -9.70
C ILE A 356 -13.37 12.16 -10.37
N GLY A 357 -12.57 11.54 -11.24
CA GLY A 357 -11.47 12.22 -11.92
C GLY A 357 -10.47 11.28 -12.58
N ASN A 358 -10.07 11.63 -13.80
CA ASN A 358 -9.17 10.81 -14.61
C ASN A 358 -7.66 11.04 -14.38
N ALA A 359 -7.28 11.98 -13.51
CA ALA A 359 -5.88 12.27 -13.19
C ALA A 359 -5.68 12.80 -11.75
N TYR A 360 -5.14 11.96 -10.88
CA TYR A 360 -4.67 12.36 -9.55
C TYR A 360 -3.56 13.42 -9.64
N PRO A 361 -3.51 14.48 -8.81
CA PRO A 361 -4.38 14.80 -7.66
C PRO A 361 -5.47 15.85 -7.98
N THR A 362 -6.29 15.62 -9.02
CA THR A 362 -7.47 16.46 -9.30
C THR A 362 -8.73 15.61 -9.48
N ALA A 363 -9.76 15.92 -8.71
CA ALA A 363 -11.09 15.31 -8.78
C ALA A 363 -12.12 16.33 -9.30
N PRO A 364 -12.23 16.54 -10.64
CA PRO A 364 -13.08 17.57 -11.23
C PRO A 364 -14.57 17.18 -11.30
N GLY A 365 -14.91 15.90 -11.09
CA GLY A 365 -16.25 15.35 -11.27
C GLY A 365 -16.22 13.96 -11.93
N SER A 366 -17.35 13.27 -11.92
CA SER A 366 -17.47 11.86 -12.31
C SER A 366 -17.51 11.58 -13.82
N GLU A 367 -16.81 10.53 -14.26
CA GLU A 367 -16.91 9.99 -15.63
C GLU A 367 -17.91 8.82 -15.73
N ALA A 368 -18.86 8.92 -16.66
CA ALA A 368 -20.00 8.01 -16.79
C ALA A 368 -19.94 7.16 -18.07
N VAL A 369 -19.34 5.97 -17.98
CA VAL A 369 -19.20 5.03 -19.10
C VAL A 369 -20.33 4.00 -19.08
N ALA A 370 -21.22 4.05 -20.08
CA ALA A 370 -22.39 3.15 -20.16
C ALA A 370 -22.02 1.67 -20.29
N GLN A 371 -20.83 1.38 -20.82
CA GLN A 371 -20.22 0.04 -20.89
C GLN A 371 -19.81 -0.49 -19.51
N GLN A 372 -19.68 0.34 -18.47
CA GLN A 372 -19.40 -0.14 -17.11
C GLN A 372 -20.62 0.01 -16.17
N GLY A 373 -21.79 0.38 -16.71
CA GLY A 373 -22.96 0.69 -15.89
C GLY A 373 -23.41 -0.45 -14.97
N VAL A 374 -23.28 -1.71 -15.39
CA VAL A 374 -23.61 -2.89 -14.55
C VAL A 374 -22.51 -3.13 -13.51
N GLU A 375 -21.25 -3.08 -13.93
CA GLU A 375 -20.06 -3.25 -13.08
C GLU A 375 -20.06 -2.24 -11.92
N GLN A 376 -20.11 -0.94 -12.22
CA GLN A 376 -20.00 0.12 -11.21
C GLN A 376 -21.24 0.23 -10.32
N SER A 377 -22.44 0.05 -10.87
CA SER A 377 -23.65 0.05 -10.05
C SER A 377 -23.66 -1.15 -9.10
N GLY A 378 -23.20 -2.32 -9.55
CA GLY A 378 -23.02 -3.49 -8.69
C GLY A 378 -21.98 -3.24 -7.59
N ASN A 379 -20.81 -2.71 -7.96
CA ASN A 379 -19.75 -2.34 -7.02
C ASN A 379 -20.27 -1.40 -5.90
N MET A 380 -20.93 -0.29 -6.26
CA MET A 380 -21.45 0.68 -5.29
C MET A 380 -22.46 0.07 -4.31
N LEU A 381 -23.50 -0.61 -4.80
CA LEU A 381 -24.54 -1.21 -3.95
C LEU A 381 -23.99 -2.27 -2.98
N ILE A 382 -23.02 -3.06 -3.43
CA ILE A 382 -22.35 -4.05 -2.58
C ILE A 382 -21.49 -3.36 -1.51
N MET A 383 -20.73 -2.31 -1.87
CA MET A 383 -19.89 -1.57 -0.93
C MET A 383 -20.71 -0.77 0.10
N GLU A 384 -21.79 -0.10 -0.31
CA GLU A 384 -22.70 0.63 0.58
C GLU A 384 -23.27 -0.30 1.67
N LEU A 385 -23.80 -1.47 1.28
CA LEU A 385 -24.36 -2.44 2.22
C LEU A 385 -23.27 -3.08 3.09
N ALA A 386 -22.11 -3.43 2.52
CA ALA A 386 -21.00 -4.01 3.27
C ALA A 386 -20.44 -3.05 4.33
N TYR A 387 -20.31 -1.76 3.96
CA TYR A 387 -19.97 -0.70 4.91
C TYR A 387 -20.99 -0.65 6.05
N ALA A 388 -22.27 -0.48 5.74
CA ALA A 388 -23.33 -0.34 6.74
C ALA A 388 -23.42 -1.56 7.68
N ARG A 389 -23.27 -2.78 7.15
CA ARG A 389 -23.26 -4.02 7.94
C ARG A 389 -22.10 -4.10 8.92
N ILE A 390 -20.91 -3.63 8.56
CA ILE A 390 -19.72 -3.70 9.45
C ILE A 390 -19.57 -2.44 10.32
N SER A 391 -20.01 -1.27 9.89
CA SER A 391 -20.00 -0.04 10.69
C SER A 391 -21.15 -0.03 11.71
N GLY A 392 -22.37 -0.39 11.27
CA GLY A 392 -23.64 -0.18 11.95
C GLY A 392 -24.38 1.08 11.51
N ASP A 393 -23.81 1.89 10.60
CA ASP A 393 -24.35 3.18 10.17
C ASP A 393 -25.41 3.03 9.07
N GLY A 394 -26.67 3.31 9.42
CA GLY A 394 -27.78 3.43 8.47
C GLY A 394 -28.09 4.86 8.02
N ALA A 395 -27.51 5.88 8.67
CA ALA A 395 -27.69 7.28 8.29
C ALA A 395 -26.97 7.60 6.97
N PHE A 396 -25.85 6.93 6.71
CA PHE A 396 -25.15 6.94 5.42
C PHE A 396 -26.04 6.41 4.28
N LEU A 397 -26.64 5.23 4.44
CA LEU A 397 -27.59 4.66 3.47
C LEU A 397 -28.81 5.56 3.26
N SER A 398 -29.38 6.09 4.36
CA SER A 398 -30.54 6.98 4.32
C SER A 398 -30.27 8.28 3.54
N ARG A 399 -29.03 8.81 3.59
CA ARG A 399 -28.63 10.03 2.86
C ARG A 399 -28.68 9.85 1.34
N TYR A 400 -28.31 8.67 0.85
CA TYR A 400 -28.10 8.42 -0.58
C TYR A 400 -29.16 7.52 -1.24
N TYR A 401 -30.15 7.03 -0.50
CA TYR A 401 -31.16 6.07 -0.95
C TYR A 401 -31.75 6.31 -2.35
N ASN A 402 -32.06 7.55 -2.73
CA ASN A 402 -32.60 7.88 -4.06
C ASN A 402 -31.59 7.64 -5.22
N THR A 403 -30.30 7.65 -4.92
CA THR A 403 -29.20 7.35 -5.86
C THR A 403 -28.98 5.84 -5.92
N THR A 404 -28.85 5.19 -4.76
CA THR A 404 -28.81 3.74 -4.56
C THR A 404 -29.97 3.05 -5.30
N LYS A 405 -31.21 3.56 -5.14
CA LYS A 405 -32.42 3.08 -5.82
C LYS A 405 -32.34 3.21 -7.34
N ARG A 406 -31.92 4.40 -7.84
CA ARG A 406 -31.80 4.69 -9.27
C ARG A 406 -30.85 3.71 -9.97
N TRP A 407 -29.75 3.35 -9.31
CA TRP A 407 -28.79 2.34 -9.78
C TRP A 407 -29.36 0.92 -9.75
N ALA A 408 -30.15 0.57 -8.73
CA ALA A 408 -30.84 -0.72 -8.67
C ALA A 408 -31.87 -0.88 -9.81
N ASP A 409 -32.69 0.15 -10.10
CA ASP A 409 -33.66 0.15 -11.21
C ASP A 409 -32.97 -0.07 -12.57
N TYR A 410 -31.80 0.53 -12.77
CA TYR A 410 -30.95 0.27 -13.93
C TYR A 410 -30.48 -1.19 -13.98
N LEU A 411 -29.95 -1.72 -12.88
CA LEU A 411 -29.45 -3.10 -12.81
C LEU A 411 -30.55 -4.14 -13.09
N VAL A 412 -31.76 -3.93 -12.54
CA VAL A 412 -32.94 -4.77 -12.80
C VAL A 412 -33.24 -4.88 -14.29
N SER A 413 -33.05 -3.78 -15.03
CA SER A 413 -33.31 -3.70 -16.46
C SER A 413 -32.15 -4.22 -17.33
N ASN A 414 -30.91 -4.22 -16.83
CA ASN A 414 -29.71 -4.39 -17.66
C ASN A 414 -28.84 -5.61 -17.31
N ALA A 415 -28.77 -6.03 -16.04
CA ALA A 415 -27.73 -6.96 -15.56
C ALA A 415 -27.64 -8.31 -16.31
N LEU A 416 -28.75 -8.81 -16.86
CA LEU A 416 -28.75 -10.07 -17.63
C LEU A 416 -28.37 -9.95 -19.12
N GLN A 417 -28.61 -8.79 -19.75
CA GLN A 417 -28.62 -8.68 -21.23
C GLN A 417 -27.97 -7.38 -21.77
N SER A 418 -27.21 -6.68 -20.93
CA SER A 418 -26.42 -5.51 -21.30
C SER A 418 -25.32 -5.86 -22.31
N SER A 419 -25.60 -5.68 -23.60
CA SER A 419 -24.60 -5.83 -24.66
C SER A 419 -23.43 -4.84 -24.52
N ASN A 420 -22.20 -5.31 -24.76
CA ASN A 420 -20.97 -4.54 -24.66
C ASN A 420 -20.72 -3.92 -23.26
N GLN A 421 -20.90 -4.67 -22.17
CA GLN A 421 -20.30 -4.26 -20.89
C GLN A 421 -18.80 -4.57 -20.84
N THR A 422 -18.06 -3.86 -19.98
CA THR A 422 -16.68 -4.12 -19.61
C THR A 422 -16.51 -4.27 -18.10
N ASN A 423 -15.61 -5.17 -17.69
CA ASN A 423 -15.15 -5.32 -16.29
C ASN A 423 -13.85 -4.51 -16.02
N LEU A 424 -13.31 -4.62 -14.80
CA LEU A 424 -12.02 -4.02 -14.39
C LEU A 424 -10.88 -4.38 -15.37
N ASP A 425 -10.73 -5.65 -15.70
CA ASP A 425 -9.64 -6.17 -16.52
C ASP A 425 -9.78 -5.77 -18.01
N GLY A 426 -10.83 -5.01 -18.36
CA GLY A 426 -11.10 -4.46 -19.69
C GLY A 426 -11.78 -5.44 -20.64
N ASP A 427 -12.19 -6.61 -20.15
CA ASP A 427 -12.81 -7.65 -20.98
C ASP A 427 -14.31 -7.41 -21.20
N THR A 428 -14.81 -7.88 -22.36
CA THR A 428 -16.23 -7.83 -22.77
C THR A 428 -16.89 -9.21 -22.87
N THR A 429 -16.18 -10.29 -22.55
CA THR A 429 -16.61 -11.69 -22.70
C THR A 429 -17.11 -12.34 -21.40
N ASP A 430 -16.57 -11.97 -20.22
CA ASP A 430 -17.06 -12.42 -18.90
C ASP A 430 -18.37 -11.75 -18.46
N LEU A 431 -19.38 -11.89 -19.31
CA LEU A 431 -20.74 -11.39 -19.11
C LEU A 431 -21.42 -12.07 -17.91
N ALA A 432 -21.16 -13.36 -17.65
CA ALA A 432 -21.80 -14.08 -16.56
C ALA A 432 -21.37 -13.59 -15.18
N ASN A 433 -20.07 -13.34 -14.95
CA ASN A 433 -19.57 -12.86 -13.66
C ASN A 433 -19.90 -11.37 -13.42
N THR A 434 -19.92 -10.56 -14.48
CA THR A 434 -20.37 -9.17 -14.45
C THR A 434 -21.87 -9.08 -14.16
N ALA A 435 -22.68 -9.93 -14.81
CA ALA A 435 -24.11 -10.05 -14.53
C ALA A 435 -24.39 -10.50 -13.08
N LEU A 436 -23.64 -11.48 -12.57
CA LEU A 436 -23.76 -11.94 -11.19
C LEU A 436 -23.54 -10.79 -10.19
N LYS A 437 -22.52 -9.95 -10.40
CA LYS A 437 -22.28 -8.75 -9.58
C LYS A 437 -23.49 -7.81 -9.60
N GLY A 438 -24.02 -7.51 -10.78
CA GLY A 438 -25.21 -6.67 -10.92
C GLY A 438 -26.43 -7.23 -10.17
N ILE A 439 -26.65 -8.55 -10.23
CA ILE A 439 -27.77 -9.24 -9.56
C ILE A 439 -27.58 -9.26 -8.04
N ILE A 440 -26.35 -9.47 -7.55
CA ILE A 440 -26.02 -9.31 -6.12
C ILE A 440 -26.20 -7.85 -5.68
N GLY A 441 -25.94 -6.86 -6.55
CA GLY A 441 -26.28 -5.45 -6.34
C GLY A 441 -27.78 -5.21 -6.14
N VAL A 442 -28.65 -5.79 -6.99
CA VAL A 442 -30.11 -5.72 -6.79
C VAL A 442 -30.53 -6.39 -5.48
N LYS A 443 -29.93 -7.54 -5.12
CA LYS A 443 -30.18 -8.16 -3.81
C LYS A 443 -29.68 -7.29 -2.65
N ALA A 444 -28.55 -6.59 -2.81
CA ALA A 444 -28.05 -5.65 -1.81
C ALA A 444 -29.01 -4.47 -1.62
N MET A 445 -29.58 -3.92 -2.69
CA MET A 445 -30.63 -2.88 -2.60
C MET A 445 -31.85 -3.36 -1.80
N ALA A 446 -32.29 -4.60 -1.97
CA ALA A 446 -33.40 -5.16 -1.19
C ALA A 446 -33.10 -5.16 0.33
N GLU A 447 -31.86 -5.47 0.71
CA GLU A 447 -31.42 -5.44 2.10
C GLU A 447 -31.20 -4.01 2.64
N ILE A 448 -30.76 -3.08 1.79
CA ILE A 448 -30.68 -1.64 2.12
C ILE A 448 -32.07 -1.09 2.40
N ALA A 449 -33.05 -1.36 1.53
CA ALA A 449 -34.44 -0.96 1.71
C ALA A 449 -35.03 -1.52 3.01
N HIS A 450 -34.84 -2.82 3.29
CA HIS A 450 -35.27 -3.44 4.54
C HIS A 450 -34.60 -2.82 5.77
N ALA A 451 -33.29 -2.51 5.71
CA ALA A 451 -32.57 -1.86 6.81
C ALA A 451 -33.02 -0.42 7.09
N LEU A 452 -33.70 0.23 6.13
CA LEU A 452 -34.26 1.57 6.25
C LEU A 452 -35.78 1.59 6.56
N GLY A 453 -36.45 0.44 6.47
CA GLY A 453 -37.91 0.31 6.66
C GLY A 453 -38.75 0.51 5.40
N GLU A 454 -38.12 0.54 4.22
CA GLU A 454 -38.77 0.69 2.92
C GLU A 454 -39.28 -0.68 2.41
N ASP A 455 -40.16 -1.32 3.20
CA ASP A 455 -40.59 -2.72 3.05
C ASP A 455 -41.14 -3.08 1.65
N SER A 456 -41.76 -2.12 0.96
CA SER A 456 -42.28 -2.29 -0.40
C SER A 456 -41.15 -2.45 -1.42
N ASP A 457 -40.13 -1.60 -1.35
CA ASP A 457 -38.96 -1.68 -2.22
C ASP A 457 -38.11 -2.91 -1.87
N ALA A 458 -37.99 -3.24 -0.57
CA ALA A 458 -37.31 -4.45 -0.11
C ALA A 458 -37.93 -5.72 -0.70
N THR A 459 -39.26 -5.80 -0.68
CA THR A 459 -40.03 -6.92 -1.26
C THR A 459 -39.83 -6.98 -2.78
N GLU A 460 -39.96 -5.86 -3.48
CA GLU A 460 -39.85 -5.80 -4.93
C GLU A 460 -38.44 -6.15 -5.43
N TYR A 461 -37.39 -5.50 -4.91
CA TYR A 461 -36.01 -5.84 -5.30
C TYR A 461 -35.62 -7.26 -4.92
N SER A 462 -36.15 -7.84 -3.83
CA SER A 462 -35.86 -9.25 -3.49
C SER A 462 -36.58 -10.23 -4.42
N ASN A 463 -37.76 -9.89 -4.95
CA ASN A 463 -38.44 -10.67 -5.99
C ASN A 463 -37.68 -10.57 -7.32
N GLN A 464 -37.32 -9.35 -7.72
CA GLN A 464 -36.57 -9.07 -8.94
C GLN A 464 -35.19 -9.74 -8.93
N SER A 465 -34.39 -9.59 -7.87
CA SER A 465 -33.08 -10.26 -7.77
C SER A 465 -33.22 -11.78 -7.88
N SER A 466 -34.22 -12.37 -7.21
CA SER A 466 -34.48 -13.81 -7.27
C SER A 466 -34.88 -14.28 -8.68
N SER A 467 -35.69 -13.50 -9.40
CA SER A 467 -36.01 -13.80 -10.81
C SER A 467 -34.76 -13.70 -11.70
N LEU A 468 -33.98 -12.63 -11.54
CA LEU A 468 -32.75 -12.42 -12.30
C LEU A 468 -31.73 -13.53 -12.05
N PHE A 469 -31.55 -13.96 -10.80
CA PHE A 469 -30.64 -15.05 -10.44
C PHE A 469 -31.06 -16.39 -11.04
N ASN A 470 -32.36 -16.72 -11.04
CA ASN A 470 -32.85 -17.96 -11.67
C ASN A 470 -32.61 -17.96 -13.19
N SER A 471 -32.84 -16.83 -13.87
CA SER A 471 -32.49 -16.67 -15.29
C SER A 471 -30.98 -16.71 -15.53
N TRP A 472 -30.19 -16.04 -14.70
CA TRP A 472 -28.73 -16.05 -14.75
C TRP A 472 -28.18 -17.46 -14.63
N LEU A 473 -28.59 -18.21 -13.61
CA LEU A 473 -28.10 -19.57 -13.37
C LEU A 473 -28.42 -20.50 -14.55
N SER A 474 -29.58 -20.33 -15.17
CA SER A 474 -29.97 -21.09 -16.38
C SER A 474 -29.20 -20.70 -17.65
N LEU A 475 -28.58 -19.53 -17.71
CA LEU A 475 -27.77 -19.05 -18.85
C LEU A 475 -26.26 -19.26 -18.62
N ALA A 476 -25.83 -19.15 -17.37
CA ALA A 476 -24.45 -19.27 -16.92
C ALA A 476 -24.03 -20.73 -16.68
N THR A 477 -24.94 -21.66 -16.41
CA THR A 477 -24.57 -23.07 -16.20
C THR A 477 -24.30 -23.78 -17.53
N SER A 478 -23.24 -24.59 -17.59
CA SER A 478 -22.94 -25.41 -18.77
C SER A 478 -24.04 -26.45 -19.06
N SER A 479 -24.18 -26.90 -20.31
CA SER A 479 -25.17 -27.91 -20.70
C SER A 479 -24.97 -29.28 -20.02
N SER A 480 -23.76 -29.53 -19.49
CA SER A 480 -23.41 -30.67 -18.65
C SER A 480 -23.81 -30.53 -17.17
N GLY A 481 -24.26 -29.34 -16.73
CA GLY A 481 -24.52 -29.05 -15.31
C GLY A 481 -23.28 -29.10 -14.41
N SER A 482 -22.10 -28.84 -14.97
CA SER A 482 -20.81 -29.15 -14.31
C SER A 482 -19.92 -27.95 -14.03
N ARG A 483 -20.26 -26.74 -14.50
CA ARG A 483 -19.55 -25.49 -14.21
C ARG A 483 -20.41 -24.28 -14.56
N LEU A 484 -19.92 -23.10 -14.17
CA LEU A 484 -20.34 -21.83 -14.76
C LEU A 484 -19.47 -21.45 -15.97
N LEU A 485 -20.10 -20.83 -16.97
CA LEU A 485 -19.52 -20.26 -18.19
C LEU A 485 -19.05 -18.81 -17.93
N GLY A 486 -18.18 -18.29 -18.79
CA GLY A 486 -17.84 -16.85 -18.84
C GLY A 486 -18.81 -16.11 -19.77
N GLY A 487 -18.74 -16.42 -21.07
CA GLY A 487 -19.72 -15.98 -22.06
C GLY A 487 -20.95 -16.90 -22.14
N TYR A 488 -22.16 -16.33 -22.05
CA TYR A 488 -23.41 -17.10 -22.19
C TYR A 488 -23.47 -17.86 -23.51
N GLY A 489 -23.85 -19.15 -23.44
CA GLY A 489 -23.93 -20.03 -24.61
C GLY A 489 -22.57 -20.53 -25.13
N ASN A 490 -21.44 -19.91 -24.78
CA ASN A 490 -20.12 -20.46 -25.09
C ASN A 490 -19.83 -21.65 -24.17
N GLN A 491 -20.25 -22.85 -24.59
CA GLN A 491 -20.08 -24.11 -23.86
C GLN A 491 -18.62 -24.57 -23.71
N GLN A 492 -17.62 -23.82 -24.19
CA GLN A 492 -16.20 -24.03 -23.87
C GLN A 492 -15.65 -23.00 -22.87
N SER A 493 -16.30 -21.84 -22.69
CA SER A 493 -15.87 -20.81 -21.75
C SER A 493 -15.99 -21.20 -20.27
N TRP A 494 -15.24 -20.54 -19.42
CA TRP A 494 -15.39 -20.51 -17.96
C TRP A 494 -14.84 -19.20 -17.40
N SER A 495 -15.27 -18.81 -16.20
CA SER A 495 -14.70 -17.68 -15.43
C SER A 495 -14.34 -18.15 -14.03
N LEU A 496 -13.36 -17.51 -13.36
CA LEU A 496 -13.12 -17.69 -11.92
C LEU A 496 -14.39 -17.43 -11.10
N MET A 497 -15.32 -16.63 -11.64
CA MET A 497 -16.59 -16.25 -11.01
C MET A 497 -16.39 -15.59 -9.64
N TYR A 498 -15.35 -14.75 -9.54
CA TYR A 498 -14.89 -14.15 -8.29
C TYR A 498 -15.96 -13.33 -7.56
N ASN A 499 -17.00 -12.84 -8.25
CA ASN A 499 -18.10 -12.11 -7.60
C ASN A 499 -19.02 -12.99 -6.74
N LEU A 500 -18.86 -14.33 -6.75
CA LEU A 500 -19.42 -15.21 -5.71
C LEU A 500 -18.91 -14.86 -4.30
N PHE A 501 -17.75 -14.22 -4.18
CA PHE A 501 -17.27 -13.67 -2.92
C PHE A 501 -18.19 -12.59 -2.33
N ALA A 502 -18.91 -11.81 -3.15
CA ALA A 502 -19.77 -10.74 -2.65
C ALA A 502 -20.97 -11.27 -1.83
N ASP A 503 -21.54 -12.42 -2.22
CA ASP A 503 -22.57 -13.12 -1.44
C ASP A 503 -22.06 -13.52 -0.04
N LYS A 504 -20.85 -14.08 0.00
CA LYS A 504 -20.18 -14.50 1.25
C LYS A 504 -19.77 -13.31 2.12
N MET A 505 -19.20 -12.26 1.52
CA MET A 505 -18.76 -11.03 2.20
C MET A 505 -19.93 -10.28 2.84
N LEU A 506 -21.06 -10.16 2.15
CA LEU A 506 -22.27 -9.55 2.69
C LEU A 506 -22.98 -10.49 3.68
N GLY A 507 -22.80 -11.80 3.56
CA GLY A 507 -23.53 -12.82 4.32
C GLY A 507 -24.98 -12.98 3.84
N LEU A 508 -25.23 -12.85 2.54
CA LEU A 508 -26.58 -12.91 1.96
C LEU A 508 -27.17 -14.33 1.98
N ASN A 509 -26.34 -15.36 1.74
CA ASN A 509 -26.78 -16.74 1.51
C ASN A 509 -27.80 -16.85 0.36
N PHE A 510 -27.67 -15.95 -0.63
CA PHE A 510 -28.54 -15.82 -1.78
C PHE A 510 -28.13 -16.77 -2.91
N VAL A 511 -26.82 -17.05 -3.05
CA VAL A 511 -26.31 -18.10 -3.94
C VAL A 511 -26.41 -19.47 -3.25
N PRO A 512 -27.11 -20.47 -3.82
CA PRO A 512 -27.20 -21.80 -3.23
C PRO A 512 -25.84 -22.49 -3.14
N GLN A 513 -25.58 -23.19 -2.03
CA GLN A 513 -24.30 -23.86 -1.79
C GLN A 513 -23.95 -24.90 -2.87
N SER A 514 -24.94 -25.51 -3.53
CA SER A 514 -24.73 -26.41 -4.68
C SER A 514 -24.04 -25.73 -5.88
N VAL A 515 -24.25 -24.43 -6.08
CA VAL A 515 -23.57 -23.64 -7.13
C VAL A 515 -22.11 -23.39 -6.75
N ILE A 516 -21.86 -23.09 -5.47
CA ILE A 516 -20.51 -22.96 -4.90
C ILE A 516 -19.75 -24.29 -5.01
N ASP A 517 -20.39 -25.41 -4.67
CA ASP A 517 -19.78 -26.75 -4.72
C ASP A 517 -19.50 -27.19 -6.17
N MET A 518 -20.41 -26.91 -7.10
CA MET A 518 -20.19 -27.13 -8.55
C MET A 518 -18.97 -26.36 -9.05
N GLN A 519 -18.89 -25.05 -8.77
CA GLN A 519 -17.76 -24.23 -9.22
C GLN A 519 -16.45 -24.60 -8.52
N THR A 520 -16.50 -24.98 -7.24
CA THR A 520 -15.36 -25.52 -6.47
C THR A 520 -14.82 -26.80 -7.11
N GLN A 521 -15.68 -27.75 -7.45
CA GLN A 521 -15.28 -29.00 -8.13
C GLN A 521 -14.66 -28.71 -9.51
N TYR A 522 -15.22 -27.76 -10.26
CA TYR A 522 -14.69 -27.40 -11.56
C TYR A 522 -13.31 -26.72 -11.50
N LEU A 523 -13.15 -25.71 -10.63
CA LEU A 523 -11.86 -25.04 -10.41
C LEU A 523 -10.78 -26.03 -9.93
N ASN A 524 -11.15 -27.01 -9.10
CA ASN A 524 -10.24 -28.10 -8.70
C ASN A 524 -9.88 -29.05 -9.85
N SER A 525 -10.76 -29.22 -10.86
CA SER A 525 -10.41 -29.97 -12.07
C SER A 525 -9.42 -29.21 -12.97
N LEU A 526 -9.63 -27.90 -13.18
CA LEU A 526 -8.69 -27.03 -13.87
C LEU A 526 -7.32 -26.96 -13.17
N LEU A 527 -7.30 -27.07 -11.83
CA LEU A 527 -6.09 -27.09 -11.01
C LEU A 527 -5.14 -28.25 -11.39
N ALA A 528 -5.71 -29.35 -11.89
CA ALA A 528 -4.99 -30.55 -12.29
C ALA A 528 -4.64 -30.60 -13.80
N THR A 529 -5.28 -29.79 -14.65
CA THR A 529 -5.08 -29.80 -16.12
C THR A 529 -4.35 -28.57 -16.67
N GLU A 530 -4.59 -27.38 -16.11
CA GLU A 530 -4.30 -26.09 -16.77
C GLU A 530 -3.60 -25.05 -15.89
N ALA A 531 -3.63 -25.19 -14.56
CA ALA A 531 -3.12 -24.17 -13.64
C ALA A 531 -1.59 -24.02 -13.66
N SER A 532 -1.09 -22.82 -14.00
CA SER A 532 0.33 -22.49 -13.89
C SER A 532 0.75 -22.31 -12.43
N GLN A 533 2.05 -22.39 -12.12
CA GLN A 533 2.56 -22.20 -10.75
C GLN A 533 2.23 -20.83 -10.12
N TRP A 534 1.75 -19.87 -10.93
CA TRP A 534 1.37 -18.52 -10.52
C TRP A 534 -0.15 -18.26 -10.57
N GLY A 535 -0.96 -19.20 -11.08
CA GLY A 535 -2.42 -19.13 -10.97
C GLY A 535 -3.19 -19.63 -12.18
N PHE A 536 -4.40 -19.10 -12.29
CA PHE A 536 -5.31 -19.21 -13.43
C PHE A 536 -5.39 -17.85 -14.14
N PRO A 537 -5.80 -17.80 -15.42
CA PRO A 537 -6.33 -16.56 -15.97
C PRO A 537 -7.64 -16.20 -15.26
N VAL A 538 -8.09 -14.95 -15.33
CA VAL A 538 -9.36 -14.51 -14.72
C VAL A 538 -10.56 -15.29 -15.27
N ASP A 539 -10.48 -15.64 -16.55
CA ASP A 539 -11.45 -16.45 -17.31
C ASP A 539 -10.75 -17.10 -18.52
N SER A 540 -11.46 -17.99 -19.22
CA SER A 540 -10.97 -18.75 -20.37
C SER A 540 -10.67 -17.96 -21.64
N GLU A 541 -11.18 -16.72 -21.76
CA GLU A 541 -11.13 -15.90 -22.97
C GLU A 541 -10.14 -14.72 -22.81
N SER A 542 -9.76 -14.40 -21.56
CA SER A 542 -8.72 -13.43 -21.18
C SER A 542 -7.29 -13.81 -21.60
N GLN A 543 -6.41 -12.80 -21.65
CA GLN A 543 -5.09 -12.85 -22.30
C GLN A 543 -3.97 -13.54 -21.48
N GLN A 544 -4.25 -14.67 -20.82
CA GLN A 544 -3.32 -15.34 -19.87
C GLN A 544 -2.90 -14.43 -18.69
N ASN A 545 -3.74 -13.46 -18.33
CA ASN A 545 -3.52 -12.56 -17.20
C ASN A 545 -4.19 -13.10 -15.94
N GLY A 546 -3.41 -13.24 -14.86
CA GLY A 546 -3.92 -13.49 -13.52
C GLY A 546 -4.13 -12.16 -12.80
N ASN A 547 -5.15 -12.10 -11.93
CA ASN A 547 -5.40 -10.97 -11.05
C ASN A 547 -5.34 -11.43 -9.58
N THR A 548 -4.49 -10.78 -8.79
CA THR A 548 -4.26 -11.07 -7.36
C THR A 548 -5.55 -10.95 -6.54
N ALA A 549 -6.37 -9.93 -6.77
CA ALA A 549 -7.61 -9.72 -6.01
C ALA A 549 -8.64 -10.81 -6.33
N TRP A 550 -8.88 -11.07 -7.62
CA TRP A 550 -9.87 -12.05 -8.08
C TRP A 550 -9.52 -13.48 -7.68
N THR A 551 -8.24 -13.85 -7.70
CA THR A 551 -7.79 -15.17 -7.24
C THR A 551 -8.01 -15.35 -5.73
N LEU A 552 -7.78 -14.29 -4.93
CA LEU A 552 -8.00 -14.34 -3.49
C LEU A 552 -9.48 -14.23 -3.09
N PHE A 553 -10.31 -13.58 -3.91
CA PHE A 553 -11.78 -13.64 -3.82
C PHE A 553 -12.27 -15.07 -4.13
N ALA A 554 -11.75 -15.69 -5.20
CA ALA A 554 -12.07 -17.07 -5.55
C ALA A 554 -11.71 -18.04 -4.41
N SER A 555 -10.50 -17.92 -3.85
CA SER A 555 -10.08 -18.73 -2.70
C SER A 555 -10.97 -18.56 -1.46
N ALA A 556 -11.67 -17.43 -1.32
CA ALA A 556 -12.51 -17.11 -0.17
C ALA A 556 -13.98 -17.54 -0.32
N PHE A 557 -14.47 -17.87 -1.52
CA PHE A 557 -15.83 -18.40 -1.70
C PHE A 557 -15.90 -19.93 -1.80
N VAL A 558 -14.83 -20.60 -2.25
CA VAL A 558 -14.80 -22.05 -2.51
C VAL A 558 -15.00 -22.88 -1.22
N SER A 559 -15.64 -24.04 -1.36
CA SER A 559 -16.01 -24.91 -0.22
C SER A 559 -14.97 -25.96 0.16
N ASP A 560 -13.91 -26.14 -0.63
CA ASP A 560 -12.79 -27.05 -0.32
C ASP A 560 -11.53 -26.27 0.12
N THR A 561 -10.95 -26.68 1.24
CA THR A 561 -9.73 -26.08 1.80
C THR A 561 -8.49 -26.40 0.98
N THR A 562 -8.46 -27.52 0.26
CA THR A 562 -7.31 -27.93 -0.57
C THR A 562 -7.16 -27.00 -1.77
N LEU A 563 -8.25 -26.74 -2.48
CA LEU A 563 -8.31 -25.74 -3.56
C LEU A 563 -8.03 -24.33 -3.05
N ARG A 564 -8.62 -23.93 -1.91
CA ARG A 564 -8.32 -22.64 -1.25
C ARG A 564 -6.81 -22.45 -1.06
N ASP A 565 -6.15 -23.43 -0.45
CA ASP A 565 -4.73 -23.31 -0.10
C ASP A 565 -3.84 -23.35 -1.35
N ALA A 566 -4.21 -24.11 -2.38
CA ALA A 566 -3.51 -24.12 -3.67
C ALA A 566 -3.71 -22.83 -4.50
N LEU A 567 -4.84 -22.13 -4.34
CA LEU A 567 -5.05 -20.78 -4.93
C LEU A 567 -4.19 -19.74 -4.21
N ILE A 568 -4.14 -19.79 -2.88
CA ILE A 568 -3.29 -18.92 -2.04
C ILE A 568 -1.81 -19.16 -2.34
N GLU A 569 -1.37 -20.41 -2.46
CA GLU A 569 0.01 -20.78 -2.79
C GLU A 569 0.46 -20.21 -4.14
N ARG A 570 -0.42 -20.18 -5.15
CA ARG A 570 -0.10 -19.60 -6.46
C ARG A 570 0.08 -18.08 -6.42
N ILE A 571 -0.68 -17.36 -5.60
CA ILE A 571 -0.44 -15.93 -5.34
C ILE A 571 0.83 -15.70 -4.49
N HIS A 572 1.14 -16.61 -3.56
CA HIS A 572 2.40 -16.56 -2.82
C HIS A 572 3.61 -16.74 -3.77
N ASN A 573 3.53 -17.70 -4.69
CA ASN A 573 4.53 -17.91 -5.74
C ASN A 573 4.67 -16.69 -6.68
N HIS A 574 3.58 -15.99 -6.98
CA HIS A 574 3.61 -14.74 -7.74
C HIS A 574 4.35 -13.62 -6.97
N ALA A 575 3.98 -13.41 -5.70
CA ALA A 575 4.52 -12.36 -4.83
C ALA A 575 5.98 -12.61 -4.39
N ASN A 576 6.38 -13.87 -4.24
CA ASN A 576 7.71 -14.33 -3.81
C ASN A 576 8.69 -14.54 -4.99
N SER A 577 8.35 -14.04 -6.18
CA SER A 577 9.11 -14.23 -7.41
C SER A 577 10.04 -13.04 -7.72
N ASN A 578 11.33 -13.33 -7.91
CA ASN A 578 12.34 -12.35 -8.33
C ASN A 578 12.28 -11.98 -9.84
N VAL A 579 11.17 -12.27 -10.54
CA VAL A 579 11.00 -11.93 -11.97
C VAL A 579 10.66 -10.45 -12.18
N SER A 580 9.89 -9.83 -11.26
CA SER A 580 9.62 -8.39 -11.29
C SER A 580 10.69 -7.61 -10.50
N LEU A 581 10.86 -6.32 -10.79
CA LEU A 581 11.84 -5.45 -10.12
C LEU A 581 11.40 -4.97 -8.72
N GLY A 582 10.65 -5.80 -7.97
CA GLY A 582 10.36 -5.58 -6.55
C GLY A 582 9.07 -4.82 -6.23
N LEU A 583 8.04 -4.92 -7.06
CA LEU A 583 6.69 -4.42 -6.76
C LEU A 583 5.67 -5.58 -6.88
N PHE A 584 4.76 -5.69 -5.90
CA PHE A 584 3.65 -6.64 -5.95
C PHE A 584 2.66 -6.13 -7.00
N ALA A 585 2.29 -6.99 -7.95
CA ALA A 585 1.39 -6.62 -9.03
C ALA A 585 -0.04 -7.07 -8.71
N GLU A 586 -1.01 -6.23 -9.07
CA GLU A 586 -2.38 -6.69 -9.22
C GLU A 586 -2.49 -7.67 -10.39
N ILE A 587 -1.99 -7.27 -11.58
CA ILE A 587 -2.17 -8.01 -12.83
C ILE A 587 -0.80 -8.46 -13.37
N TYR A 588 -0.69 -9.76 -13.65
CA TYR A 588 0.54 -10.42 -14.07
C TYR A 588 0.27 -11.52 -15.10
N SER A 589 1.27 -11.83 -15.93
CA SER A 589 1.21 -12.98 -16.85
C SER A 589 1.34 -14.28 -16.08
N ILE A 590 0.39 -15.21 -16.26
CA ILE A 590 0.45 -16.54 -15.64
C ILE A 590 1.46 -17.47 -16.33
N SER A 591 2.06 -17.05 -17.45
CA SER A 591 2.96 -17.89 -18.25
C SER A 591 4.45 -17.69 -17.92
N ASP A 592 4.81 -16.54 -17.36
CA ASP A 592 6.18 -16.20 -16.98
C ASP A 592 6.32 -15.32 -15.73
N ASN A 593 5.22 -14.93 -15.08
CA ASN A 593 5.17 -13.95 -13.97
C ASN A 593 5.65 -12.53 -14.33
N SER A 594 5.64 -12.17 -15.61
CA SER A 594 5.95 -10.79 -16.02
C SER A 594 4.86 -9.83 -15.55
N TYR A 595 5.31 -8.68 -15.04
CA TYR A 595 4.47 -7.56 -14.63
C TYR A 595 3.62 -7.04 -15.80
N GLN A 596 2.31 -6.86 -15.58
CA GLN A 596 1.43 -6.19 -16.54
C GLN A 596 0.97 -4.82 -16.03
N ARG A 597 0.21 -4.77 -14.92
CA ARG A 597 -0.40 -3.54 -14.36
C ARG A 597 -0.60 -3.62 -12.85
N GLY A 598 -0.93 -2.49 -12.22
CA GLY A 598 -1.30 -2.40 -10.80
C GLY A 598 -0.14 -2.63 -9.84
N ALA A 599 1.07 -2.17 -10.20
CA ALA A 599 2.23 -2.21 -9.30
C ALA A 599 1.96 -1.37 -8.04
N ALA A 600 1.94 -2.02 -6.88
CA ALA A 600 1.51 -1.42 -5.60
C ALA A 600 0.09 -0.83 -5.64
N GLY A 601 -0.79 -1.35 -6.50
CA GLY A 601 -2.14 -0.82 -6.72
C GLY A 601 -3.12 -1.08 -5.56
N PRO A 602 -4.18 -0.25 -5.42
CA PRO A 602 -5.15 -0.37 -4.32
C PRO A 602 -5.89 -1.71 -4.29
N ALA A 603 -6.12 -2.34 -5.45
CA ALA A 603 -6.82 -3.62 -5.57
C ALA A 603 -6.12 -4.78 -4.80
N LEU A 604 -4.83 -4.64 -4.46
CA LEU A 604 -4.13 -5.55 -3.55
C LEU A 604 -4.82 -5.68 -2.17
N GLY A 605 -5.71 -4.76 -1.80
CA GLY A 605 -6.56 -4.87 -0.61
C GLY A 605 -7.50 -6.08 -0.64
N GLY A 606 -7.75 -6.65 -1.83
CA GLY A 606 -8.46 -7.92 -2.00
C GLY A 606 -7.72 -9.10 -1.35
N ALA A 607 -6.44 -8.94 -1.01
CA ALA A 607 -5.71 -9.87 -0.17
C ALA A 607 -6.36 -10.09 1.20
N PHE A 608 -7.17 -9.16 1.71
CA PHE A 608 -7.89 -9.31 2.98
C PHE A 608 -9.22 -10.09 2.86
N SER A 609 -9.52 -10.73 1.73
CA SER A 609 -10.77 -11.46 1.48
C SER A 609 -11.18 -12.41 2.63
N HIS A 610 -10.30 -13.33 3.03
CA HIS A 610 -10.56 -14.27 4.15
C HIS A 610 -10.68 -13.55 5.50
N LEU A 611 -9.90 -12.50 5.71
CA LEU A 611 -9.94 -11.74 6.97
C LEU A 611 -11.25 -10.97 7.12
N ALA A 612 -11.79 -10.40 6.04
CA ALA A 612 -13.09 -9.74 6.03
C ALA A 612 -14.24 -10.69 6.42
N LEU A 613 -14.19 -11.94 5.98
CA LEU A 613 -15.18 -12.98 6.37
C LEU A 613 -15.15 -13.33 7.87
N THR A 614 -14.15 -12.86 8.64
CA THR A 614 -14.10 -13.02 10.10
C THR A 614 -14.73 -11.86 10.87
N VAL A 615 -15.12 -10.77 10.19
CA VAL A 615 -15.67 -9.57 10.83
C VAL A 615 -17.19 -9.74 11.01
N PRO A 616 -17.73 -9.59 12.23
CA PRO A 616 -19.16 -9.80 12.47
C PRO A 616 -20.01 -8.63 11.96
N ASN A 617 -21.08 -8.96 11.23
CA ASN A 617 -22.15 -8.02 10.90
C ASN A 617 -22.82 -7.47 12.17
N LYS A 618 -23.18 -6.18 12.13
CA LYS A 618 -23.94 -5.45 13.15
C LYS A 618 -25.35 -5.14 12.64
N THR A 619 -26.25 -4.79 13.57
CA THR A 619 -27.54 -4.19 13.23
C THR A 619 -27.34 -2.77 12.67
N ILE A 620 -27.70 -2.57 11.41
CA ILE A 620 -27.74 -1.24 10.78
C ILE A 620 -28.73 -0.36 11.55
N SER A 621 -28.30 0.86 11.91
CA SER A 621 -29.04 1.74 12.81
C SER A 621 -29.16 3.16 12.22
N LEU A 622 -30.40 3.66 12.14
CA LEU A 622 -30.71 5.03 11.70
C LEU A 622 -30.33 6.14 12.71
N VAL A 623 -29.91 5.77 13.92
CA VAL A 623 -29.53 6.73 14.97
C VAL A 623 -28.07 7.14 14.77
N SER A 624 -27.86 8.30 14.16
CA SER A 624 -26.52 8.90 13.99
C SER A 624 -25.76 8.96 15.32
N ALA A 625 -24.50 8.55 15.32
CA ALA A 625 -23.62 8.59 16.49
C ALA A 625 -23.09 10.01 16.80
N THR A 626 -23.99 11.00 16.89
CA THR A 626 -23.68 12.37 17.32
C THR A 626 -23.71 12.50 18.85
N GLY A 627 -22.85 13.38 19.39
CA GLY A 627 -22.51 13.42 20.82
C GLY A 627 -23.69 13.59 21.78
N SER A 628 -23.69 12.79 22.85
CA SER A 628 -24.74 12.74 23.86
C SER A 628 -24.90 14.06 24.63
N THR A 629 -25.93 14.84 24.26
CA THR A 629 -26.35 16.04 24.99
C THR A 629 -27.65 15.75 25.77
N PRO A 630 -27.62 15.61 27.11
CA PRO A 630 -28.78 15.16 27.86
C PRO A 630 -29.80 16.28 28.11
N GLN A 631 -30.85 16.36 27.30
CA GLN A 631 -32.10 17.04 27.70
C GLN A 631 -32.97 16.09 28.56
N GLY A 632 -33.51 16.63 29.65
CA GLY A 632 -34.12 15.82 30.70
C GLY A 632 -35.61 15.54 30.52
N GLY A 633 -35.99 14.26 30.55
CA GLY A 633 -37.32 13.78 30.91
C GLY A 633 -37.19 12.81 32.09
N VAL A 634 -38.04 12.92 33.12
CA VAL A 634 -37.84 12.22 34.41
C VAL A 634 -38.49 10.82 34.41
N PRO A 635 -37.73 9.73 34.58
CA PRO A 635 -38.26 8.42 34.95
C PRO A 635 -38.32 8.23 36.48
N ALA A 636 -39.19 7.34 36.95
CA ALA A 636 -39.33 7.04 38.38
C ALA A 636 -38.20 6.13 38.92
N ARG A 637 -37.97 6.22 40.24
CA ARG A 637 -36.85 5.60 40.97
C ARG A 637 -36.71 4.08 40.82
N SER A 638 -35.48 3.63 40.55
CA SER A 638 -34.83 2.59 41.37
C SER A 638 -33.36 3.01 41.62
N SER A 639 -32.62 2.35 42.52
CA SER A 639 -31.45 2.96 43.17
C SER A 639 -30.16 2.14 43.13
N SER A 640 -29.05 2.78 42.75
CA SER A 640 -27.68 2.40 43.11
C SER A 640 -26.86 3.66 43.48
N LYS A 641 -25.82 3.51 44.31
CA LYS A 641 -25.04 4.64 44.86
C LYS A 641 -23.64 4.69 44.24
N VAL A 642 -23.40 5.62 43.31
CA VAL A 642 -22.05 5.89 42.75
C VAL A 642 -21.68 7.38 42.75
N GLY A 643 -22.65 8.29 42.73
CA GLY A 643 -22.45 9.74 42.56
C GLY A 643 -21.42 10.46 43.46
N PRO A 644 -21.29 10.17 44.78
CA PRO A 644 -20.46 11.00 45.67
C PRO A 644 -18.94 10.94 45.43
N ILE A 645 -18.41 9.87 44.82
CA ILE A 645 -16.96 9.63 44.77
C ILE A 645 -16.31 10.38 43.58
N VAL A 646 -16.99 10.42 42.42
CA VAL A 646 -16.44 11.04 41.20
C VAL A 646 -16.39 12.57 41.31
N GLY A 647 -17.33 13.19 42.04
CA GLY A 647 -17.40 14.65 42.20
C GLY A 647 -16.22 15.26 42.96
N GLY A 648 -15.59 14.51 43.89
CA GLY A 648 -14.46 15.01 44.67
C GLY A 648 -13.18 15.18 43.84
N VAL A 649 -12.87 14.20 42.99
CA VAL A 649 -11.63 14.15 42.19
C VAL A 649 -11.56 15.32 41.20
N ILE A 650 -12.67 15.60 40.50
CA ILE A 650 -12.75 16.69 39.51
C ILE A 650 -12.59 18.07 40.18
N GLY A 651 -13.14 18.24 41.39
CA GLY A 651 -12.95 19.47 42.18
C GLY A 651 -11.51 19.68 42.65
N GLY A 652 -10.83 18.61 43.09
CA GLY A 652 -9.43 18.67 43.52
C GLY A 652 -8.48 19.07 42.39
N LEU A 653 -8.61 18.42 41.22
CA LEU A 653 -7.76 18.69 40.05
C LEU A 653 -7.88 20.13 39.55
N ALA A 654 -9.09 20.71 39.55
CA ALA A 654 -9.29 22.11 39.18
C ALA A 654 -8.52 23.09 40.10
N ILE A 655 -8.50 22.82 41.41
CA ILE A 655 -7.76 23.63 42.39
C ILE A 655 -6.25 23.47 42.20
N ALA A 656 -5.76 22.25 41.99
CA ALA A 656 -4.35 21.98 41.72
C ALA A 656 -3.85 22.74 40.48
N CYS A 657 -4.60 22.71 39.37
CA CYS A 657 -4.27 23.46 38.15
C CYS A 657 -4.19 24.97 38.39
N ILE A 658 -5.09 25.55 39.21
CA ILE A 658 -5.06 26.98 39.56
C ILE A 658 -3.80 27.32 40.38
N VAL A 659 -3.43 26.49 41.35
CA VAL A 659 -2.20 26.68 42.16
C VAL A 659 -0.95 26.60 41.27
N ILE A 660 -0.87 25.62 40.38
CA ILE A 660 0.23 25.48 39.41
C ILE A 660 0.33 26.72 38.50
N ALA A 661 -0.80 27.22 37.97
CA ALA A 661 -0.83 28.43 37.15
C ALA A 661 -0.31 29.67 37.90
N ILE A 662 -0.70 29.85 39.17
CA ILE A 662 -0.22 30.93 40.04
C ILE A 662 1.31 30.81 40.26
N VAL A 663 1.82 29.62 40.54
CA VAL A 663 3.26 29.37 40.70
C VAL A 663 4.03 29.68 39.41
N VAL A 664 3.52 29.24 38.25
CA VAL A 664 4.14 29.54 36.94
C VAL A 664 4.16 31.04 36.64
N VAL A 665 3.11 31.79 36.98
CA VAL A 665 3.07 33.26 36.85
C VAL A 665 4.09 33.93 37.77
N ILE A 666 4.21 33.50 39.03
CA ILE A 666 5.20 34.02 39.99
C ILE A 666 6.63 33.75 39.50
N LEU A 667 6.92 32.54 39.00
CA LEU A 667 8.22 32.16 38.46
C LEU A 667 8.55 32.94 37.17
N ARG A 668 7.59 33.14 36.26
CA ARG A 668 7.76 34.00 35.08
C ARG A 668 8.03 35.46 35.47
N LYS A 669 7.34 35.99 36.50
CA LYS A 669 7.56 37.35 37.02
C LYS A 669 8.96 37.50 37.66
N LYS A 670 9.44 36.49 38.41
CA LYS A 670 10.83 36.44 38.91
C LYS A 670 11.87 36.36 37.78
N ARG A 671 11.63 35.61 36.70
CA ARG A 671 12.57 35.53 35.56
C ARG A 671 12.66 36.84 34.76
N ARG A 672 11.55 37.56 34.56
CA ARG A 672 11.54 38.87 33.85
C ARG A 672 12.32 39.98 34.57
N LEU A 673 12.63 39.84 35.86
CA LEU A 673 13.47 40.78 36.62
C LEU A 673 14.98 40.50 36.52
N LYS A 674 15.42 39.48 35.75
CA LYS A 674 16.84 39.14 35.55
C LYS A 674 17.38 39.46 34.14
N TYR A 675 16.59 40.11 33.29
CA TYR A 675 16.92 40.38 31.87
C TYR A 675 16.61 41.84 31.50
N LYS A 676 17.17 42.80 32.24
CA LYS A 676 17.05 44.23 31.92
C LYS A 676 18.37 45.01 31.84
N ASP A 677 19.50 44.31 31.97
CA ASP A 677 20.86 44.86 31.85
C ASP A 677 21.65 44.06 30.79
N ALA A 678 21.41 44.37 29.51
CA ALA A 678 22.24 44.00 28.36
C ALA A 678 21.90 44.97 27.22
N ASP A 679 22.91 45.58 26.59
CA ASP A 679 22.74 46.81 25.81
C ASP A 679 22.58 46.59 24.29
N THR A 680 22.05 47.62 23.65
CA THR A 680 21.80 47.83 22.23
C THR A 680 23.08 48.02 21.39
N THR A 681 23.07 47.58 20.13
CA THR A 681 23.77 48.29 19.03
C THR A 681 23.23 47.89 17.65
N GLU A 682 23.14 48.85 16.73
CA GLU A 682 22.89 48.64 15.29
C GLU A 682 24.21 48.57 14.49
N VAL A 683 24.16 48.10 13.24
CA VAL A 683 24.60 48.86 12.04
C VAL A 683 24.24 48.10 10.73
N GLN A 684 24.08 48.84 9.62
CA GLN A 684 23.60 48.37 8.31
C GLN A 684 24.72 48.00 7.29
N PRO A 685 24.38 47.41 6.11
CA PRO A 685 25.32 46.64 5.28
C PRO A 685 25.98 47.39 4.10
N HIS A 686 26.80 46.68 3.31
CA HIS A 686 27.31 47.10 2.00
C HIS A 686 27.20 46.01 0.92
N ARG A 687 27.53 46.35 -0.35
CA ARG A 687 26.90 45.78 -1.55
C ARG A 687 27.91 45.31 -2.64
N THR A 688 27.62 44.16 -3.25
CA THR A 688 27.85 43.77 -4.68
C THR A 688 29.07 44.26 -5.49
N THR A 689 29.78 43.31 -6.13
CA THR A 689 30.41 43.48 -7.47
C THR A 689 30.35 42.17 -8.29
N LEU A 690 30.58 42.24 -9.61
CA LEU A 690 30.32 41.18 -10.61
C LEU A 690 31.54 40.30 -10.99
N SER A 691 31.24 39.24 -11.75
CA SER A 691 32.07 38.34 -12.61
C SER A 691 32.86 39.10 -13.73
N PRO A 692 33.50 38.48 -14.77
CA PRO A 692 33.54 37.06 -15.23
C PRO A 692 34.91 36.52 -15.73
N TYR A 693 35.01 35.23 -16.14
CA TYR A 693 35.32 34.81 -17.54
C TYR A 693 35.28 33.28 -17.81
N TYR A 694 35.34 32.91 -19.09
CA TYR A 694 35.33 31.55 -19.68
C TYR A 694 36.62 30.74 -19.47
N GLN A 695 36.51 29.40 -19.45
CA GLN A 695 37.01 28.52 -20.55
C GLN A 695 36.53 27.06 -20.44
N ASN A 696 36.63 26.32 -21.55
CA ASN A 696 36.22 24.92 -21.73
C ASN A 696 37.17 24.22 -22.72
N PRO A 697 37.67 23.00 -22.44
CA PRO A 697 38.10 22.09 -23.49
C PRO A 697 37.54 20.66 -23.36
N SER A 698 37.30 20.04 -24.51
CA SER A 698 36.79 18.67 -24.72
C SER A 698 37.89 17.62 -24.93
N SER A 699 37.61 16.35 -24.65
CA SER A 699 38.37 15.21 -25.19
C SER A 699 37.54 13.92 -25.28
N ASP A 700 37.45 13.33 -26.48
CA ASP A 700 36.97 11.95 -26.71
C ASP A 700 37.97 10.89 -26.24
N TYR A 701 37.51 9.67 -25.96
CA TYR A 701 38.29 8.44 -26.19
C TYR A 701 37.41 7.22 -26.50
N MET A 702 37.97 6.24 -27.23
CA MET A 702 37.27 5.13 -27.89
C MET A 702 37.07 3.88 -27.01
N HIS A 703 36.18 2.98 -27.45
CA HIS A 703 35.78 1.74 -26.78
C HIS A 703 35.96 0.51 -27.69
N VAL A 704 36.46 -0.61 -27.15
CA VAL A 704 36.56 -1.92 -27.82
C VAL A 704 36.03 -3.03 -26.86
N PRO A 705 35.38 -4.13 -27.33
CA PRO A 705 34.67 -5.08 -26.45
C PRO A 705 35.29 -6.51 -26.37
N VAL A 706 34.90 -7.28 -25.34
CA VAL A 706 35.17 -8.73 -25.16
C VAL A 706 33.90 -9.47 -24.66
N ARG A 707 33.85 -10.80 -24.78
CA ARG A 707 32.64 -11.66 -24.74
C ARG A 707 32.42 -12.44 -23.43
N SER A 708 31.26 -13.09 -23.34
CA SER A 708 30.61 -13.72 -22.16
C SER A 708 30.93 -15.20 -21.87
N SER A 709 30.62 -15.66 -20.65
CA SER A 709 30.24 -17.05 -20.33
C SER A 709 29.31 -17.13 -19.09
N ASN A 710 28.54 -18.23 -18.96
CA ASN A 710 27.44 -18.40 -17.97
C ASN A 710 27.76 -19.47 -16.90
N THR A 711 27.14 -19.40 -15.71
CA THR A 711 26.64 -20.57 -14.93
C THR A 711 25.75 -20.12 -13.74
N THR A 712 25.14 -21.07 -13.00
CA THR A 712 23.84 -20.86 -12.31
C THR A 712 23.79 -21.39 -10.86
N ALA A 713 22.89 -20.77 -10.07
CA ALA A 713 22.19 -21.27 -8.85
C ALA A 713 22.77 -20.93 -7.45
N GLY A 714 21.85 -20.63 -6.50
CA GLY A 714 22.09 -20.74 -5.04
C GLY A 714 22.22 -19.44 -4.22
N PHE A 715 21.23 -18.54 -4.25
CA PHE A 715 21.00 -17.40 -3.32
C PHE A 715 22.22 -16.60 -2.76
N ALA A 716 23.31 -16.50 -3.53
CA ALA A 716 24.40 -15.55 -3.32
C ALA A 716 25.01 -15.21 -4.69
N GLY A 717 25.07 -13.92 -5.06
CA GLY A 717 25.55 -13.56 -6.40
C GLY A 717 25.39 -12.10 -6.82
N ILE A 718 26.10 -11.18 -6.17
CA ILE A 718 26.30 -9.83 -6.73
C ILE A 718 27.40 -9.92 -7.81
N GLY A 719 26.99 -10.20 -9.04
CA GLY A 719 27.89 -10.21 -10.20
C GLY A 719 28.29 -8.79 -10.62
N VAL A 720 29.58 -8.48 -10.59
CA VAL A 720 30.10 -7.17 -11.02
C VAL A 720 30.09 -7.08 -12.56
N GLY A 721 29.04 -6.48 -13.11
CA GLY A 721 28.90 -6.17 -14.54
C GLY A 721 28.95 -4.66 -14.80
N SER A 722 29.82 -4.23 -15.70
CA SER A 722 29.91 -2.82 -16.09
C SER A 722 28.68 -2.40 -16.91
N MET A 723 27.89 -1.46 -16.39
CA MET A 723 26.83 -0.76 -17.14
C MET A 723 27.08 0.75 -17.09
N GLY A 724 27.55 1.29 -18.20
CA GLY A 724 27.68 2.74 -18.40
C GLY A 724 26.40 3.38 -18.92
N ALA A 725 26.27 4.69 -18.67
CA ALA A 725 25.29 5.61 -19.26
C ALA A 725 23.81 5.17 -19.19
N TYR A 726 23.12 5.66 -18.14
CA TYR A 726 21.65 5.63 -18.07
C TYR A 726 21.01 6.27 -19.31
N LYS A 727 20.45 5.45 -20.20
CA LYS A 727 19.25 5.83 -20.95
C LYS A 727 18.05 5.30 -20.20
N SER A 728 17.10 6.17 -19.93
CA SER A 728 15.77 5.78 -19.45
C SER A 728 15.16 4.77 -20.43
N ALA A 729 14.85 3.57 -19.95
CA ALA A 729 13.95 2.68 -20.66
C ALA A 729 12.57 3.36 -20.67
N ALA A 730 12.17 3.89 -21.81
CA ALA A 730 10.83 4.42 -21.98
C ALA A 730 9.84 3.26 -21.83
N ILE A 731 8.86 3.40 -20.93
CA ILE A 731 7.74 2.48 -20.85
C ILE A 731 7.02 2.53 -22.20
N SER A 732 7.02 1.42 -22.94
CA SER A 732 6.46 1.35 -24.27
C SER A 732 4.94 1.30 -24.21
N LEU A 733 4.32 2.47 -24.06
CA LEU A 733 2.87 2.63 -24.18
C LEU A 733 2.41 2.17 -25.57
N PRO A 734 1.36 1.33 -25.68
CA PRO A 734 0.66 1.12 -26.94
C PRO A 734 0.09 2.46 -27.45
N PRO A 735 0.13 2.73 -28.77
CA PRO A 735 -0.38 3.98 -29.32
C PRO A 735 -1.91 4.00 -29.31
N ASP A 736 -2.49 4.78 -28.40
CA ASP A 736 -3.94 4.82 -28.21
C ASP A 736 -4.69 5.46 -29.40
N SER A 737 -5.89 4.97 -29.69
CA SER A 737 -6.44 4.99 -31.05
C SER A 737 -7.51 6.06 -31.29
N SER A 738 -7.11 7.20 -31.86
CA SER A 738 -8.08 8.18 -32.38
C SER A 738 -8.67 7.74 -33.73
N ALA A 739 -9.95 7.37 -33.74
CA ALA A 739 -10.63 6.73 -34.87
C ALA A 739 -10.74 7.55 -36.19
N LYS A 740 -10.24 8.80 -36.22
CA LYS A 740 -10.15 9.62 -37.45
C LYS A 740 -8.93 9.26 -38.31
N ALA A 741 -7.75 9.04 -37.72
CA ALA A 741 -6.51 8.85 -38.48
C ALA A 741 -6.52 7.57 -39.35
N GLN A 742 -7.15 6.50 -38.86
CA GLN A 742 -7.19 5.21 -39.57
C GLN A 742 -7.97 5.23 -40.90
N ARG A 743 -8.83 6.24 -41.15
CA ARG A 743 -9.59 6.32 -42.41
C ARG A 743 -8.77 6.81 -43.60
N GLU A 744 -7.74 7.63 -43.38
CA GLU A 744 -6.90 8.14 -44.49
C GLU A 744 -5.78 7.17 -44.85
N ALA A 745 -5.15 6.51 -43.86
CA ALA A 745 -4.13 5.47 -44.11
C ALA A 745 -4.68 4.31 -44.97
N ARG A 746 -5.94 3.88 -44.74
CA ARG A 746 -6.61 2.84 -45.53
C ARG A 746 -6.93 3.23 -46.98
N ARG A 747 -6.78 4.50 -47.36
CA ARG A 747 -6.92 4.98 -48.75
C ARG A 747 -5.62 4.85 -49.54
N LEU A 748 -4.47 5.08 -48.90
CA LEU A 748 -3.14 5.01 -49.54
C LEU A 748 -2.60 3.57 -49.66
N GLY A 749 -2.98 2.67 -48.74
CA GLY A 749 -2.53 1.26 -48.75
C GLY A 749 -3.08 0.38 -49.89
N ARG A 750 -3.77 0.92 -50.90
CA ARG A 750 -4.38 0.14 -52.00
C ARG A 750 -3.63 0.19 -53.34
N GLU A 751 -2.58 0.99 -53.46
CA GLU A 751 -1.86 1.18 -54.74
C GLU A 751 -0.50 0.45 -54.82
N MET A 752 -0.11 -0.32 -53.79
CA MET A 752 1.14 -1.09 -53.75
C MET A 752 0.93 -2.59 -53.52
N GLN A 753 0.17 -3.25 -54.41
CA GLN A 753 0.09 -4.70 -54.44
C GLN A 753 -0.04 -5.29 -55.86
N GLN A 754 1.05 -5.18 -56.63
CA GLN A 754 1.33 -6.01 -57.81
C GLN A 754 2.80 -6.44 -57.80
N LEU A 755 3.10 -7.56 -58.48
CA LEU A 755 4.42 -8.21 -58.63
C LEU A 755 4.92 -9.05 -57.42
N ALA A 756 4.65 -10.35 -57.51
CA ALA A 756 5.40 -11.48 -56.90
C ALA A 756 6.29 -12.13 -58.01
N PRO A 757 6.93 -13.32 -57.89
CA PRO A 757 7.00 -14.34 -56.81
C PRO A 757 8.49 -14.73 -56.49
N SER A 758 8.98 -15.94 -56.15
CA SER A 758 8.47 -17.33 -55.90
C SER A 758 9.50 -18.17 -55.07
N ASP A 759 9.14 -19.43 -54.75
CA ASP A 759 10.02 -20.63 -54.55
C ASP A 759 11.04 -20.71 -53.38
N SER A 760 11.40 -21.88 -52.80
CA SER A 760 10.76 -23.22 -52.72
C SER A 760 11.39 -24.19 -51.67
N GLU A 761 10.55 -24.98 -51.01
CA GLU A 761 10.74 -26.35 -50.43
C GLU A 761 11.92 -26.72 -49.45
N GLN A 762 12.10 -28.03 -49.18
CA GLN A 762 12.55 -28.61 -47.89
C GLN A 762 13.63 -29.74 -47.97
N ALA A 763 14.06 -30.21 -46.79
CA ALA A 763 14.61 -31.56 -46.45
C ALA A 763 16.08 -31.90 -46.83
N ALA A 764 16.78 -32.91 -46.25
CA ALA A 764 16.79 -33.56 -44.91
C ALA A 764 17.96 -34.61 -44.83
N THR A 765 18.34 -35.10 -43.62
CA THR A 765 19.26 -36.27 -43.36
C THR A 765 20.76 -36.04 -43.74
N SER A 766 21.83 -36.82 -43.43
CA SER A 766 22.25 -37.83 -42.38
C SER A 766 23.75 -38.23 -42.65
N SER A 767 24.61 -38.85 -41.80
CA SER A 767 24.76 -39.05 -40.33
C SER A 767 26.10 -39.82 -40.03
N ASN A 768 26.34 -40.23 -38.76
CA ASN A 768 27.20 -41.36 -38.28
C ASN A 768 28.74 -41.25 -38.05
N VAL A 769 29.21 -42.15 -37.14
CA VAL A 769 30.59 -42.57 -36.73
C VAL A 769 31.42 -41.52 -35.94
N GLY A 770 32.09 -41.80 -34.80
CA GLY A 770 32.28 -43.00 -33.92
C GLY A 770 33.50 -42.78 -32.96
N SER A 771 33.88 -43.62 -31.99
CA SER A 771 33.24 -44.76 -31.28
C SER A 771 34.18 -45.43 -30.21
N GLN A 772 33.68 -45.77 -29.00
CA GLN A 772 34.29 -46.65 -27.94
C GLN A 772 35.52 -46.10 -27.16
N THR A 773 35.97 -46.57 -25.97
CA THR A 773 35.64 -47.68 -24.99
C THR A 773 35.61 -47.11 -23.53
N GLY A 774 35.23 -47.79 -22.42
CA GLY A 774 34.77 -49.17 -22.11
C GLY A 774 34.31 -49.35 -20.63
N SER A 775 33.81 -50.54 -20.22
CA SER A 775 33.12 -50.83 -18.93
C SER A 775 33.18 -52.34 -18.51
N ALA A 776 32.72 -52.86 -17.36
CA ALA A 776 31.99 -52.32 -16.19
C ALA A 776 32.73 -52.60 -14.83
N TRP A 777 32.26 -53.24 -13.72
CA TRP A 777 31.16 -54.18 -13.39
C TRP A 777 30.78 -54.08 -11.87
N THR A 778 29.54 -53.73 -11.47
CA THR A 778 28.38 -54.55 -11.00
C THR A 778 28.38 -55.18 -9.57
N THR A 779 27.35 -54.83 -8.76
CA THR A 779 26.36 -55.76 -8.11
C THR A 779 25.16 -54.99 -7.53
N ASP A 780 24.00 -55.65 -7.38
CA ASP A 780 22.69 -55.06 -7.00
C ASP A 780 22.32 -55.17 -5.50
N VAL A 781 21.31 -54.40 -5.03
CA VAL A 781 20.04 -54.88 -4.40
C VAL A 781 19.23 -53.77 -3.65
N LEU A 782 17.94 -53.67 -4.01
CA LEU A 782 16.72 -53.14 -3.33
C LEU A 782 16.78 -52.35 -1.98
N SER A 783 16.36 -51.07 -2.01
CA SER A 783 15.33 -50.40 -1.13
C SER A 783 15.49 -50.32 0.42
N PRO A 784 14.67 -49.50 1.16
CA PRO A 784 14.49 -48.04 1.06
C PRO A 784 14.51 -47.31 2.45
N ARG A 785 14.41 -45.95 2.44
CA ARG A 785 14.22 -45.01 3.58
C ARG A 785 15.35 -44.89 4.62
N GLY A 786 15.84 -43.67 4.83
CA GLY A 786 16.58 -43.26 6.03
C GLY A 786 15.66 -42.58 7.05
N SER A 787 15.85 -42.84 8.34
CA SER A 787 15.06 -42.27 9.45
C SER A 787 15.84 -41.19 10.21
N ILE A 788 15.14 -40.16 10.68
CA ILE A 788 15.69 -39.15 11.62
C ILE A 788 16.15 -39.84 12.92
N SER A 789 17.25 -39.37 13.51
CA SER A 789 17.78 -39.96 14.74
C SER A 789 16.87 -39.71 15.94
N THR A 790 16.73 -40.70 16.82
CA THR A 790 16.00 -40.54 18.09
C THR A 790 16.67 -39.51 19.00
N THR A 791 17.98 -39.28 18.87
CA THR A 791 18.72 -38.24 19.61
C THR A 791 18.22 -36.83 19.25
N ASP A 792 17.99 -36.57 17.96
CA ASP A 792 17.57 -35.24 17.46
C ASP A 792 16.14 -34.91 17.95
N VAL A 793 15.27 -35.93 17.94
CA VAL A 793 13.89 -35.84 18.46
C VAL A 793 13.86 -35.61 19.98
N VAL A 794 14.85 -36.12 20.73
CA VAL A 794 14.99 -35.85 22.16
C VAL A 794 15.51 -34.43 22.41
N GLY A 795 16.49 -33.96 21.65
CA GLY A 795 16.98 -32.58 21.71
C GLY A 795 15.86 -31.57 21.48
N LEU A 796 15.14 -31.70 20.36
CA LEU A 796 13.99 -30.86 20.01
C LEU A 796 12.87 -30.92 21.06
N ARG A 797 12.65 -32.06 21.73
CA ARG A 797 11.68 -32.14 22.85
C ARG A 797 12.13 -31.36 24.08
N MET A 798 13.41 -31.38 24.44
CA MET A 798 13.90 -30.60 25.57
C MET A 798 13.83 -29.10 25.28
N GLU A 799 14.17 -28.68 24.07
CA GLU A 799 14.12 -27.27 23.68
C GLU A 799 12.67 -26.74 23.62
N VAL A 800 11.74 -27.52 23.08
CA VAL A 800 10.29 -27.18 23.10
C VAL A 800 9.73 -27.11 24.53
N GLU A 801 10.15 -27.98 25.45
CA GLU A 801 9.68 -27.90 26.84
C GLU A 801 10.35 -26.76 27.64
N ASN A 802 11.60 -26.42 27.33
CA ASN A 802 12.27 -25.22 27.85
C ASN A 802 11.56 -23.94 27.40
N LEU A 803 11.22 -23.84 26.10
CA LEU A 803 10.43 -22.73 25.55
C LEU A 803 9.02 -22.66 26.18
N ARG A 804 8.39 -23.81 26.46
CA ARG A 804 7.12 -23.84 27.22
C ARG A 804 7.29 -23.35 28.65
N GLN A 805 8.39 -23.66 29.32
CA GLN A 805 8.64 -23.19 30.68
C GLN A 805 8.83 -21.67 30.71
N VAL A 806 9.68 -21.12 29.84
CA VAL A 806 9.83 -19.66 29.65
C VAL A 806 8.47 -18.99 29.36
N MET A 807 7.62 -19.61 28.53
CA MET A 807 6.27 -19.12 28.23
C MET A 807 5.23 -19.30 29.37
N ARG A 808 5.50 -20.13 30.39
CA ARG A 808 4.74 -20.15 31.66
C ARG A 808 5.22 -19.03 32.57
N ASP A 809 6.53 -18.83 32.66
CA ASP A 809 7.13 -17.86 33.59
C ASP A 809 6.79 -16.41 33.16
N ILE A 810 6.85 -16.11 31.86
CA ILE A 810 6.35 -14.84 31.27
C ILE A 810 4.83 -14.63 31.51
N ARG A 811 4.06 -15.69 31.75
CA ARG A 811 2.63 -15.58 32.15
C ARG A 811 2.44 -15.42 33.65
N ALA A 812 3.38 -15.90 34.48
CA ALA A 812 3.37 -15.68 35.92
C ALA A 812 3.74 -14.23 36.27
N GLU A 813 4.77 -13.66 35.63
CA GLU A 813 5.17 -12.25 35.80
C GLU A 813 4.04 -11.25 35.44
N ARG A 814 3.07 -11.67 34.61
CA ARG A 814 1.91 -10.84 34.21
C ARG A 814 0.70 -10.95 35.13
N LEU A 815 0.83 -11.59 36.29
CA LEU A 815 -0.23 -11.72 37.30
C LEU A 815 0.02 -10.90 38.58
N GLU A 816 1.20 -10.29 38.75
CA GLU A 816 1.40 -9.31 39.82
C GLU A 816 0.79 -7.95 39.46
N SER A 817 0.05 -7.35 40.41
CA SER A 817 -0.52 -6.02 40.23
C SER A 817 0.56 -4.96 40.38
N PRO A 818 0.59 -3.90 39.54
CA PRO A 818 1.54 -2.81 39.70
C PRO A 818 1.45 -2.15 41.09
N PRO A 819 2.57 -1.73 41.70
CA PRO A 819 2.55 -1.03 42.98
C PRO A 819 1.87 0.35 42.82
N GLU A 820 1.02 0.70 43.79
CA GLU A 820 0.46 2.04 43.89
C GLU A 820 1.56 3.05 44.24
N TYR A 821 1.75 4.06 43.38
CA TYR A 821 2.58 5.22 43.68
C TYR A 821 1.69 6.35 44.21
N ALA A 822 1.92 6.77 45.45
CA ALA A 822 1.34 7.99 46.00
C ALA A 822 2.02 9.25 45.44
N GLU A 823 1.31 10.38 45.50
CA GLU A 823 1.62 11.67 44.85
C GLU A 823 2.95 12.33 45.29
#